data_AF-A0A355M6N4-F1
#
_entry.id   AF-A0A355M6N4-F1
#
_cell.length_a   1.000
_cell.length_b   1.000
_cell.length_c   1.000
_cell.angle_alpha   90.00
_cell.angle_beta   90.00
_cell.angle_gamma   90.00
#
_symmetry.space_group_name_H-M   'P 1'
#
loop_
_entity.id
_entity.type
_entity.pdbx_description
1 polymer ?
#
loop_
_entity_poly.entity_id
_entity_poly.type
_entity_poly.pdbx_seq_one_letter_code
_entity_poly.pdbx_strand_id
1 'polypeptide(L)'
;MSDKFLPISMESLTNWIFTELEEKNSIFGINRELFFKPKAKDKFKVDIYATQLETPFGVAAGPHTQMAQNLITAWLSGARFLELKTIQTLDELKVSKPCIDMMDAGFNVEWSQELKIKQSFDEYIRAWVLIYALHHKLGFPGKIPGVIFNTSIGYNYEGIQKDNVQWFLKKIRNAGSLRDEAVETVSKYYPEIKKIDIPYSISNNITLSTMHGCPPDEIGKIATYLITDLGFNTNVKLNPTLLGPDMLRNILNKSLGYREITVPDIAFEHDLKYSDAVAILKDLIWKADKKKITFGVKLTNTLEVENHKNFFDKKEKMMYMSGRPLHAISVNVAKKLSNEFNGELLMSFAGGADCYNAAELLSSGLKTITVSSDVLRPGGYCRIIQYIKNVEDAMESVKASSISDYITRVARKDKAVSAIKNPDDKVTAAALSNLNKYADSVISDPLYMRDSYERKQSKTSRKLEFFDCIKAPCTDECPVNQKAPQYIEAIKDGNLKKASEIMREDNPIPNILGRACNHQCETTCTRSHYDEPIAIRELKRYITDNVTSAKFDIERPNNVKVAVIGAGPCGLSTGYFLAQKGFGVTLFEEKDGAAGMVYQTIPKYRATSKSINMDVNTIKKLGVKIESNKKAGRDFQIKDLKKQGYKYIVVAAGAQEGITLGIPGENAHGVIDGISFLRTVKRGEKLELGASVGVIGAGDVAMDCARSANRITGGKVSVIYRRTIEEMPSHKEELDALLEEGIEIIELTAPKAVIAENGIIKALKCSKMTLGERDDSGRRKPVEIPNSDFSIPLDTLIMAIGQKPNFDFLKDLPIVYNKKGYIDVDPKTMQTSIFEILAGGDAIENGPLTIVKAAGDGKKIAVSIAALEAKKTIHEENISNIKCNYKTLMKKRMFREFRVPVQHLSTAKRETFDEIVATLSDRTAKKEAERCLQCHKFCSTCTTVCPNKAIFTYKTQEESIKLPVIKISLDKTTLTSEEIFKLAQSYQTAIFTPFCNECGTCHTFCPTSGSPYKDKPRFYLDKKEFDAENNNAFMLCKSRNGTSIQAKFDGILHSLSVAGTNIFCSNETADIKMSKNFSILECNAKSKDSSTLSMKNFAIMYVLLKNVKKSMPGMPFAQI
;
A
#
# COMPACT_ATOMS: atom_id res chain seq x y z
N MET A 1 -21.52 -13.81 10.90
CA MET A 1 -20.52 -12.72 10.97
C MET A 1 -21.20 -11.49 11.49
N SER A 2 -20.68 -10.93 12.58
CA SER A 2 -21.10 -9.60 13.01
C SER A 2 -20.34 -8.57 12.21
N ASP A 3 -20.96 -8.07 11.16
CA ASP A 3 -20.53 -6.90 10.41
C ASP A 3 -20.98 -5.58 11.08
N LYS A 4 -21.42 -5.67 12.34
CA LYS A 4 -22.04 -4.57 13.10
C LYS A 4 -21.19 -4.17 14.29
N PHE A 5 -21.32 -2.90 14.67
CA PHE A 5 -20.73 -2.43 15.92
C PHE A 5 -21.52 -2.91 17.13
N LEU A 6 -20.78 -3.32 18.16
CA LEU A 6 -21.30 -3.57 19.50
C LEU A 6 -20.58 -2.63 20.49
N PRO A 7 -21.17 -1.47 20.80
CA PRO A 7 -20.62 -0.57 21.81
C PRO A 7 -20.43 -1.28 23.15
N ILE A 8 -19.26 -1.12 23.77
CA ILE A 8 -18.99 -1.64 25.11
C ILE A 8 -19.51 -0.67 26.18
N SER A 9 -19.63 -1.10 27.44
CA SER A 9 -20.06 -0.19 28.51
C SER A 9 -19.02 0.90 28.81
N MET A 10 -19.47 2.06 29.32
CA MET A 10 -18.57 3.14 29.77
C MET A 10 -17.57 2.65 30.83
N GLU A 11 -18.02 1.79 31.75
CA GLU A 11 -17.17 1.16 32.77
C GLU A 11 -16.05 0.32 32.13
N SER A 12 -16.39 -0.53 31.16
CA SER A 12 -15.40 -1.35 30.44
C SER A 12 -14.40 -0.49 29.66
N LEU A 13 -14.88 0.55 28.97
CA LEU A 13 -14.04 1.47 28.22
C LEU A 13 -13.08 2.25 29.14
N THR A 14 -13.60 2.74 30.26
CA THR A 14 -12.83 3.48 31.27
C THR A 14 -11.76 2.58 31.89
N ASN A 15 -12.14 1.39 32.33
CA ASN A 15 -11.21 0.40 32.87
C ASN A 15 -10.08 0.11 31.87
N TRP A 16 -10.41 -0.16 30.61
CA TRP A 16 -9.40 -0.41 29.59
C TRP A 16 -8.45 0.78 29.44
N ILE A 17 -8.95 2.01 29.25
CA ILE A 17 -8.12 3.19 29.04
C ILE A 17 -7.16 3.42 30.21
N PHE A 18 -7.67 3.44 31.45
CA PHE A 18 -6.85 3.80 32.61
C PHE A 18 -5.90 2.68 33.02
N THR A 19 -6.33 1.41 32.96
CA THR A 19 -5.44 0.27 33.22
C THR A 19 -4.34 0.18 32.17
N GLU A 20 -4.64 0.36 30.88
CA GLU A 20 -3.61 0.35 29.83
C GLU A 20 -2.63 1.54 29.99
N LEU A 21 -3.15 2.72 30.32
CA LEU A 21 -2.30 3.89 30.55
C LEU A 21 -1.35 3.68 31.74
N GLU A 22 -1.82 3.09 32.82
CA GLU A 22 -1.03 2.80 34.02
C GLU A 22 -0.01 1.67 33.78
N GLU A 23 -0.44 0.54 33.24
CA GLU A 23 0.42 -0.64 33.11
C GLU A 23 1.35 -0.60 31.90
N LYS A 24 0.95 0.06 30.80
CA LYS A 24 1.66 0.04 29.50
C LYS A 24 2.11 1.40 29.02
N ASN A 25 1.66 2.49 29.66
CA ASN A 25 1.89 3.85 29.17
C ASN A 25 1.42 3.99 27.71
N SER A 26 0.26 3.41 27.40
CA SER A 26 -0.42 3.46 26.10
C SER A 26 -1.93 3.49 26.27
N ILE A 27 -2.64 3.91 25.23
CA ILE A 27 -4.10 3.84 25.14
C ILE A 27 -4.46 3.26 23.77
N PHE A 28 -5.22 2.17 23.73
CA PHE A 28 -5.57 1.42 22.51
C PHE A 28 -4.35 1.07 21.64
N GLY A 29 -3.25 0.68 22.30
CA GLY A 29 -1.97 0.35 21.68
C GLY A 29 -1.14 1.54 21.21
N ILE A 30 -1.60 2.79 21.36
CA ILE A 30 -0.83 3.99 21.03
C ILE A 30 0.02 4.38 22.23
N ASN A 31 1.34 4.30 22.10
CA ASN A 31 2.24 4.67 23.19
C ASN A 31 2.17 6.17 23.50
N ARG A 32 2.26 6.55 24.78
CA ARG A 32 2.20 7.96 25.23
C ARG A 32 3.24 8.88 24.56
N GLU A 33 4.38 8.34 24.12
CA GLU A 33 5.37 9.10 23.36
C GLU A 33 4.92 9.50 21.95
N LEU A 34 3.84 8.90 21.45
CA LEU A 34 3.19 9.22 20.18
C LEU A 34 1.99 10.14 20.36
N PHE A 35 1.65 10.54 21.59
CA PHE A 35 0.55 11.48 21.80
C PHE A 35 1.00 12.88 21.37
N PHE A 36 0.10 13.62 20.73
CA PHE A 36 0.27 15.05 20.57
C PHE A 36 0.26 15.72 21.94
N LYS A 37 1.25 16.58 22.18
CA LYS A 37 1.39 17.34 23.42
C LYS A 37 1.27 18.84 23.07
N PRO A 38 0.13 19.47 23.34
CA PRO A 38 -0.03 20.89 23.08
C PRO A 38 0.94 21.71 23.95
N LYS A 39 1.44 22.81 23.40
CA LYS A 39 2.31 23.76 24.10
C LYS A 39 1.56 25.07 24.29
N ALA A 40 1.79 25.74 25.42
CA ALA A 40 1.17 27.03 25.70
C ALA A 40 1.45 28.09 24.61
N LYS A 41 2.64 28.03 24.00
CA LYS A 41 3.14 28.97 22.97
C LYS A 41 2.86 28.53 21.53
N ASP A 42 2.05 27.49 21.31
CA ASP A 42 1.70 27.06 19.95
C ASP A 42 0.99 28.20 19.20
N LYS A 43 1.45 28.48 17.97
CA LYS A 43 1.05 29.64 17.16
C LYS A 43 -0.11 29.34 16.19
N PHE A 44 -0.44 28.07 16.02
CA PHE A 44 -1.48 27.58 15.09
C PHE A 44 -2.85 27.40 15.76
N LYS A 45 -3.04 27.95 16.97
CA LYS A 45 -4.34 27.91 17.66
C LYS A 45 -5.40 28.70 16.89
N VAL A 46 -6.64 28.26 16.98
CA VAL A 46 -7.77 28.86 16.24
C VAL A 46 -8.97 29.05 17.16
N ASP A 47 -9.49 30.29 17.22
CA ASP A 47 -10.76 30.59 17.88
C ASP A 47 -11.93 30.39 16.91
N ILE A 48 -12.92 29.59 17.32
CA ILE A 48 -14.18 29.36 16.59
C ILE A 48 -15.28 28.90 17.57
N TYR A 49 -16.53 29.33 17.36
CA TYR A 49 -17.68 28.96 18.21
C TYR A 49 -17.48 29.23 19.71
N ALA A 50 -16.81 30.35 20.03
CA ALA A 50 -16.41 30.74 21.39
C ALA A 50 -15.49 29.73 22.10
N THR A 51 -14.78 28.90 21.34
CA THR A 51 -13.80 27.93 21.83
C THR A 51 -12.46 28.13 21.12
N GLN A 52 -11.37 28.15 21.88
CA GLN A 52 -10.02 28.13 21.32
C GLN A 52 -9.58 26.68 21.11
N LEU A 53 -9.35 26.30 19.86
CA LEU A 53 -8.78 25.01 19.50
C LEU A 53 -7.27 25.03 19.66
N GLU A 54 -6.71 23.96 20.22
CA GLU A 54 -5.24 23.81 20.31
C GLU A 54 -4.60 23.56 18.94
N THR A 55 -5.34 22.97 17.99
CA THR A 55 -4.93 22.75 16.60
C THR A 55 -6.13 23.03 15.68
N PRO A 56 -5.91 23.46 14.42
CA PRO A 56 -7.01 23.66 13.46
C PRO A 56 -7.49 22.34 12.83
N PHE A 57 -6.94 21.22 13.26
CA PHE A 57 -7.08 19.93 12.60
C PHE A 57 -8.12 19.05 13.27
N GLY A 58 -8.70 18.16 12.48
CA GLY A 58 -9.83 17.35 12.90
C GLY A 58 -9.98 16.07 12.10
N VAL A 59 -10.86 15.20 12.56
CA VAL A 59 -11.35 14.07 11.76
C VAL A 59 -12.73 14.42 11.22
N ALA A 60 -12.97 14.11 9.94
CA ALA A 60 -14.24 14.41 9.27
C ALA A 60 -15.35 13.43 9.71
N ALA A 61 -16.62 13.77 9.46
CA ALA A 61 -17.75 12.86 9.65
C ALA A 61 -17.51 11.55 8.89
N GLY A 62 -17.14 10.48 9.61
CA GLY A 62 -16.70 9.25 8.98
C GLY A 62 -16.34 8.14 9.98
N PRO A 63 -15.66 7.05 9.55
CA PRO A 63 -15.33 5.92 10.39
C PRO A 63 -14.59 6.30 11.69
N HIS A 64 -13.82 7.39 11.65
CA HIS A 64 -13.04 7.88 12.79
C HIS A 64 -13.86 8.63 13.86
N THR A 65 -15.17 8.82 13.65
CA THR A 65 -16.03 9.59 14.57
C THR A 65 -17.31 8.86 14.97
N GLN A 66 -17.32 7.52 14.81
CA GLN A 66 -18.49 6.69 15.14
C GLN A 66 -18.54 6.29 16.62
N MET A 67 -17.41 5.87 17.19
CA MET A 67 -17.33 5.36 18.57
C MET A 67 -16.36 6.17 19.44
N ALA A 68 -16.50 6.03 20.76
CA ALA A 68 -15.79 6.82 21.75
C ALA A 68 -14.26 6.65 21.66
N GLN A 69 -13.77 5.42 21.48
CA GLN A 69 -12.36 5.14 21.29
C GLN A 69 -11.79 5.76 20.01
N ASN A 70 -12.61 6.01 18.99
CA ASN A 70 -12.19 6.67 17.76
C ASN A 70 -11.92 8.15 18.02
N LEU A 71 -12.87 8.83 18.69
CA LEU A 71 -12.77 10.23 19.09
C LEU A 71 -11.60 10.48 20.05
N ILE A 72 -11.44 9.62 21.07
CA ILE A 72 -10.33 9.69 22.02
C ILE A 72 -9.00 9.50 21.29
N THR A 73 -8.91 8.52 20.39
CA THR A 73 -7.69 8.28 19.61
C THR A 73 -7.34 9.47 18.71
N ALA A 74 -8.33 10.05 18.04
CA ALA A 74 -8.13 11.24 17.21
C ALA A 74 -7.59 12.40 18.05
N TRP A 75 -8.19 12.64 19.23
CA TRP A 75 -7.76 13.68 20.16
C TRP A 75 -6.33 13.44 20.67
N LEU A 76 -5.99 12.22 21.08
CA LEU A 76 -4.63 11.85 21.49
C LEU A 76 -3.60 12.08 20.39
N SER A 77 -4.02 12.03 19.12
CA SER A 77 -3.15 12.21 17.95
C SER A 77 -3.09 13.67 17.45
N GLY A 78 -3.79 14.60 18.09
CA GLY A 78 -3.74 16.04 17.80
C GLY A 78 -4.98 16.61 17.11
N ALA A 79 -6.04 15.82 16.88
CA ALA A 79 -7.30 16.36 16.39
C ALA A 79 -8.01 17.17 17.49
N ARG A 80 -8.55 18.33 17.13
CA ARG A 80 -9.33 19.21 18.02
C ARG A 80 -10.68 19.61 17.45
N PHE A 81 -10.87 19.52 16.14
CA PHE A 81 -12.18 19.68 15.52
C PHE A 81 -12.77 18.31 15.14
N LEU A 82 -13.53 17.69 16.03
CA LEU A 82 -14.06 16.34 15.84
C LEU A 82 -15.45 16.41 15.21
N GLU A 83 -15.55 16.16 13.91
CA GLU A 83 -16.83 16.18 13.19
C GLU A 83 -17.55 14.84 13.40
N LEU A 84 -18.55 14.86 14.28
CA LEU A 84 -19.34 13.68 14.64
C LEU A 84 -20.05 13.11 13.42
N LYS A 85 -20.23 11.80 13.40
CA LYS A 85 -20.94 11.12 12.32
C LYS A 85 -22.37 11.66 12.18
N THR A 86 -22.84 11.76 10.94
CA THR A 86 -24.18 12.25 10.63
C THR A 86 -25.25 11.33 11.24
N ILE A 87 -26.01 11.83 12.21
CA ILE A 87 -27.10 11.07 12.85
C ILE A 87 -28.26 10.87 11.87
N GLN A 88 -28.99 9.77 12.05
CA GLN A 88 -30.01 9.33 11.10
C GLN A 88 -31.34 8.86 11.73
N THR A 89 -32.50 9.30 11.19
CA THR A 89 -33.86 8.88 11.64
C THR A 89 -34.18 7.43 11.29
N LEU A 90 -33.57 6.91 10.20
CA LEU A 90 -33.55 5.49 9.90
C LEU A 90 -32.39 4.87 10.70
N ASP A 91 -32.68 4.51 11.95
CA ASP A 91 -31.70 4.02 12.93
C ASP A 91 -31.08 2.63 12.59
N GLU A 92 -31.45 2.00 11.47
CA GLU A 92 -30.88 0.71 11.03
C GLU A 92 -30.60 0.70 9.51
N LEU A 93 -29.31 0.63 9.15
CA LEU A 93 -28.84 0.60 7.76
C LEU A 93 -28.27 -0.78 7.41
N LYS A 94 -28.53 -1.25 6.20
CA LYS A 94 -27.85 -2.41 5.60
C LYS A 94 -26.74 -1.90 4.69
N VAL A 95 -25.50 -2.01 5.14
CA VAL A 95 -24.33 -1.51 4.40
C VAL A 95 -23.59 -2.68 3.76
N SER A 96 -23.32 -2.59 2.46
CA SER A 96 -22.49 -3.59 1.77
C SER A 96 -21.07 -3.58 2.29
N LYS A 97 -20.53 -4.76 2.63
CA LYS A 97 -19.14 -4.92 3.12
C LYS A 97 -18.31 -5.80 2.16
N PRO A 98 -17.02 -5.51 1.95
CA PRO A 98 -16.29 -4.35 2.45
C PRO A 98 -16.84 -3.04 1.85
N CYS A 99 -16.79 -1.96 2.62
CA CYS A 99 -17.41 -0.69 2.24
C CYS A 99 -16.42 0.44 1.93
N ILE A 100 -15.10 0.22 2.09
CA ILE A 100 -14.05 1.23 1.87
C ILE A 100 -12.87 0.62 1.08
N ASP A 101 -12.47 1.28 0.00
CA ASP A 101 -11.22 1.07 -0.73
C ASP A 101 -10.39 2.36 -0.70
N MET A 102 -9.20 2.32 -0.10
CA MET A 102 -8.33 3.50 0.05
C MET A 102 -7.00 3.35 -0.70
N MET A 103 -6.96 2.55 -1.77
CA MET A 103 -5.72 2.26 -2.51
C MET A 103 -5.06 3.54 -3.09
N ASP A 104 -5.77 4.32 -3.90
CA ASP A 104 -5.28 5.60 -4.47
C ASP A 104 -6.32 6.73 -4.35
N ALA A 105 -7.22 6.89 -5.32
CA ALA A 105 -8.48 7.57 -5.04
C ALA A 105 -9.22 6.76 -3.96
N GLY A 106 -9.75 7.44 -2.95
CA GLY A 106 -10.52 6.79 -1.91
C GLY A 106 -11.93 6.56 -2.41
N PHE A 107 -12.46 5.36 -2.25
CA PHE A 107 -13.82 5.01 -2.61
C PHE A 107 -14.53 4.33 -1.44
N ASN A 108 -15.84 4.52 -1.38
CA ASN A 108 -16.69 3.82 -0.43
C ASN A 108 -18.15 3.83 -0.91
N VAL A 109 -19.00 3.04 -0.26
CA VAL A 109 -20.43 2.93 -0.62
C VAL A 109 -21.38 3.53 0.41
N GLU A 110 -20.93 3.78 1.65
CA GLU A 110 -21.76 4.42 2.69
C GLU A 110 -20.92 5.23 3.70
N TRP A 111 -21.42 6.39 4.14
CA TRP A 111 -20.86 7.23 5.22
C TRP A 111 -21.88 7.58 6.32
N SER A 112 -23.04 6.95 6.33
CA SER A 112 -24.04 7.13 7.35
C SER A 112 -23.65 6.42 8.65
N GLN A 113 -24.24 6.85 9.76
CA GLN A 113 -23.97 6.29 11.08
C GLN A 113 -24.58 4.89 11.19
N GLU A 114 -23.76 3.89 11.53
CA GLU A 114 -24.21 2.49 11.69
C GLU A 114 -24.81 2.23 13.09
N LEU A 115 -24.60 3.15 14.04
CA LEU A 115 -25.18 3.11 15.38
C LEU A 115 -26.53 3.81 15.42
N LYS A 116 -27.43 3.34 16.30
CA LYS A 116 -28.70 4.03 16.60
C LYS A 116 -28.44 5.42 17.17
N ILE A 117 -29.41 6.33 17.10
CA ILE A 117 -29.22 7.72 17.59
C ILE A 117 -28.81 7.75 19.07
N LYS A 118 -29.49 6.95 19.92
CA LYS A 118 -29.15 6.86 21.36
C LYS A 118 -27.76 6.28 21.59
N GLN A 119 -27.39 5.22 20.86
CA GLN A 119 -26.05 4.63 20.95
C GLN A 119 -24.97 5.63 20.51
N SER A 120 -25.24 6.42 19.47
CA SER A 120 -24.35 7.48 19.01
C SER A 120 -24.14 8.54 20.09
N PHE A 121 -25.24 9.01 20.71
CA PHE A 121 -25.15 9.93 21.84
C PHE A 121 -24.32 9.37 23.00
N ASP A 122 -24.55 8.11 23.35
CA ASP A 122 -23.78 7.42 24.41
C ASP A 122 -22.28 7.42 24.09
N GLU A 123 -21.89 7.09 22.86
CA GLU A 123 -20.46 7.14 22.46
C GLU A 123 -19.88 8.56 22.55
N TYR A 124 -20.66 9.59 22.21
CA TYR A 124 -20.21 10.98 22.25
C TYR A 124 -20.03 11.49 23.68
N ILE A 125 -20.98 11.22 24.58
CA ILE A 125 -20.85 11.64 25.98
C ILE A 125 -19.71 10.90 26.70
N ARG A 126 -19.51 9.61 26.37
CA ARG A 126 -18.38 8.82 26.89
C ARG A 126 -17.05 9.45 26.47
N ALA A 127 -16.88 9.74 25.18
CA ALA A 127 -15.68 10.41 24.68
C ALA A 127 -15.47 11.80 25.30
N TRP A 128 -16.54 12.59 25.42
CA TRP A 128 -16.49 13.93 26.01
C TRP A 128 -15.92 13.91 27.43
N VAL A 129 -16.52 13.11 28.31
CA VAL A 129 -16.10 12.99 29.72
C VAL A 129 -14.68 12.41 29.83
N LEU A 130 -14.35 11.38 29.04
CA LEU A 130 -13.02 10.76 29.06
C LEU A 130 -11.92 11.68 28.53
N ILE A 131 -12.18 12.53 27.53
CA ILE A 131 -11.20 13.51 27.03
C ILE A 131 -10.86 14.53 28.12
N TYR A 132 -11.85 15.03 28.87
CA TYR A 132 -11.59 15.93 30.01
C TYR A 132 -10.80 15.23 31.12
N ALA A 133 -11.16 13.99 31.46
CA ALA A 133 -10.42 13.19 32.43
C ALA A 133 -8.96 12.96 32.00
N LEU A 134 -8.74 12.61 30.72
CA LEU A 134 -7.43 12.36 30.15
C LEU A 134 -6.59 13.64 30.03
N HIS A 135 -7.19 14.76 29.66
CA HIS A 135 -6.53 16.08 29.63
C HIS A 135 -5.86 16.38 30.96
N HIS A 136 -6.63 16.24 32.05
CA HIS A 136 -6.14 16.43 33.41
C HIS A 136 -5.11 15.36 33.80
N LYS A 137 -5.41 14.07 33.58
CA LYS A 137 -4.51 12.94 33.92
C LYS A 137 -3.16 13.03 33.21
N LEU A 138 -3.13 13.48 31.96
CA LEU A 138 -1.92 13.60 31.14
C LEU A 138 -1.13 14.87 31.44
N GLY A 139 -1.72 15.84 32.15
CA GLY A 139 -1.09 17.11 32.51
C GLY A 139 -0.91 18.05 31.32
N PHE A 140 -1.87 18.06 30.39
CA PHE A 140 -1.84 18.99 29.26
C PHE A 140 -2.14 20.43 29.73
N PRO A 141 -1.53 21.46 29.11
CA PRO A 141 -1.71 22.85 29.51
C PRO A 141 -3.17 23.32 29.41
N GLY A 142 -3.55 24.28 30.26
CA GLY A 142 -4.89 24.89 30.25
C GLY A 142 -5.92 24.11 31.08
N LYS A 143 -7.04 24.78 31.41
CA LYS A 143 -8.12 24.20 32.23
C LYS A 143 -9.02 23.23 31.46
N ILE A 144 -9.07 23.37 30.13
CA ILE A 144 -9.96 22.59 29.24
C ILE A 144 -9.16 22.08 28.02
N PRO A 145 -9.59 20.97 27.39
CA PRO A 145 -8.86 20.31 26.29
C PRO A 145 -8.84 21.04 24.94
N GLY A 146 -9.45 22.23 24.84
CA GLY A 146 -9.50 23.03 23.59
C GLY A 146 -10.02 22.24 22.39
N VAL A 147 -11.10 21.47 22.58
CA VAL A 147 -11.70 20.55 21.60
C VAL A 147 -13.14 20.97 21.29
N ILE A 148 -13.57 20.77 20.05
CA ILE A 148 -14.95 20.94 19.60
C ILE A 148 -15.47 19.61 19.07
N PHE A 149 -16.64 19.20 19.55
CA PHE A 149 -17.45 18.17 18.93
C PHE A 149 -18.43 18.87 17.99
N ASN A 150 -18.19 18.79 16.69
CA ASN A 150 -19.04 19.39 15.67
C ASN A 150 -20.10 18.38 15.25
N THR A 151 -21.35 18.62 15.63
CA THR A 151 -22.46 17.70 15.40
C THR A 151 -22.81 17.67 13.92
N SER A 152 -23.06 16.51 13.32
CA SER A 152 -23.56 16.40 11.95
C SER A 152 -24.98 15.84 11.92
N ILE A 153 -25.88 16.47 11.16
CA ILE A 153 -27.25 16.00 10.93
C ILE A 153 -27.55 16.05 9.43
N GLY A 154 -28.39 15.15 8.90
CA GLY A 154 -28.72 15.16 7.47
C GLY A 154 -30.05 14.48 7.15
N TYR A 155 -31.13 15.28 7.12
CA TYR A 155 -32.52 14.90 6.83
C TYR A 155 -33.25 16.03 6.10
N ASN A 156 -34.43 15.74 5.58
CA ASN A 156 -35.43 16.77 5.32
C ASN A 156 -35.93 17.39 6.65
N TYR A 157 -36.64 18.51 6.55
CA TYR A 157 -37.12 19.25 7.70
C TYR A 157 -38.01 18.40 8.61
N GLU A 158 -38.93 17.61 8.02
CA GLU A 158 -39.79 16.67 8.75
C GLU A 158 -38.97 15.67 9.58
N GLY A 159 -37.92 15.08 9.00
CA GLY A 159 -37.04 14.15 9.69
C GLY A 159 -36.32 14.80 10.88
N ILE A 160 -35.93 16.07 10.78
CA ILE A 160 -35.31 16.82 11.88
C ILE A 160 -36.31 17.13 12.99
N GLN A 161 -37.59 17.30 12.65
CA GLN A 161 -38.65 17.52 13.64
C GLN A 161 -39.05 16.23 14.40
N LYS A 162 -38.62 15.04 13.96
CA LYS A 162 -38.92 13.79 14.68
C LYS A 162 -38.37 13.78 16.10
N ASP A 163 -39.11 13.15 17.01
CA ASP A 163 -38.81 13.12 18.45
C ASP A 163 -37.42 12.58 18.79
N ASN A 164 -36.93 11.56 18.08
CA ASN A 164 -35.61 10.99 18.30
C ASN A 164 -34.48 11.97 17.96
N VAL A 165 -34.62 12.73 16.87
CA VAL A 165 -33.65 13.76 16.45
C VAL A 165 -33.74 14.98 17.37
N GLN A 166 -34.94 15.44 17.69
CA GLN A 166 -35.16 16.53 18.65
C GLN A 166 -34.61 16.20 20.03
N TRP A 167 -34.81 14.97 20.50
CA TRP A 167 -34.20 14.47 21.74
C TRP A 167 -32.67 14.56 21.66
N PHE A 168 -32.06 14.10 20.56
CA PHE A 168 -30.61 14.16 20.38
C PHE A 168 -30.10 15.61 20.40
N LEU A 169 -30.73 16.52 19.65
CA LEU A 169 -30.34 17.94 19.60
C LEU A 169 -30.45 18.62 20.97
N LYS A 170 -31.49 18.31 21.75
CA LYS A 170 -31.62 18.79 23.14
C LYS A 170 -30.50 18.23 24.01
N LYS A 171 -30.20 16.93 23.91
CA LYS A 171 -29.21 16.26 24.74
C LYS A 171 -27.76 16.62 24.39
N ILE A 172 -27.44 16.87 23.12
CA ILE A 172 -26.08 17.31 22.75
C ILE A 172 -25.80 18.75 23.21
N ARG A 173 -26.84 19.60 23.28
CA ARG A 173 -26.77 20.96 23.83
C ARG A 173 -26.73 20.97 25.36
N ASN A 174 -27.38 20.00 26.00
CA ASN A 174 -27.33 19.81 27.45
C ASN A 174 -27.58 18.34 27.81
N ALA A 175 -26.52 17.64 28.19
CA ALA A 175 -26.59 16.24 28.56
C ALA A 175 -27.34 16.00 29.89
N GLY A 176 -27.44 17.02 30.77
CA GLY A 176 -28.04 16.92 32.09
C GLY A 176 -27.41 15.81 32.94
N SER A 177 -28.25 15.05 33.64
CA SER A 177 -27.82 13.96 34.54
C SER A 177 -26.99 12.87 33.88
N LEU A 178 -27.15 12.64 32.56
CA LEU A 178 -26.37 11.65 31.82
C LEU A 178 -24.87 11.97 31.86
N ARG A 179 -24.50 13.26 31.93
CA ARG A 179 -23.12 13.68 32.11
C ARG A 179 -22.63 13.29 33.51
N ASP A 180 -23.45 13.51 34.53
CA ASP A 180 -23.09 13.23 35.92
C ASP A 180 -22.94 11.72 36.16
N GLU A 181 -23.82 10.91 35.57
CA GLU A 181 -23.72 9.44 35.56
C GLU A 181 -22.41 8.96 34.90
N ALA A 182 -22.03 9.57 33.78
CA ALA A 182 -20.77 9.28 33.11
C ALA A 182 -19.56 9.69 33.98
N VAL A 183 -19.61 10.86 34.62
CA VAL A 183 -18.56 11.31 35.57
C VAL A 183 -18.45 10.38 36.77
N GLU A 184 -19.58 9.96 37.35
CA GLU A 184 -19.58 9.03 38.49
C GLU A 184 -18.98 7.69 38.10
N THR A 185 -19.31 7.17 36.91
CA THR A 185 -18.73 5.95 36.36
C THR A 185 -17.21 6.08 36.20
N VAL A 186 -16.72 7.19 35.65
CA VAL A 186 -15.28 7.41 35.50
C VAL A 186 -14.58 7.58 36.85
N SER A 187 -15.25 8.19 37.82
CA SER A 187 -14.67 8.47 39.14
C SER A 187 -14.24 7.22 39.91
N LYS A 188 -14.84 6.06 39.61
CA LYS A 188 -14.44 4.76 40.15
C LYS A 188 -12.99 4.39 39.78
N TYR A 189 -12.51 4.85 38.63
CA TYR A 189 -11.17 4.58 38.11
C TYR A 189 -10.26 5.81 38.19
N TYR A 190 -10.86 7.00 38.17
CA TYR A 190 -10.14 8.27 38.27
C TYR A 190 -10.89 9.29 39.14
N PRO A 191 -10.76 9.21 40.48
CA PRO A 191 -11.54 10.03 41.41
C PRO A 191 -11.41 11.55 41.21
N GLU A 192 -10.24 12.01 40.75
CA GLU A 192 -9.94 13.43 40.50
C GLU A 192 -10.86 14.07 39.45
N ILE A 193 -11.56 13.27 38.62
CA ILE A 193 -12.55 13.81 37.66
C ILE A 193 -13.64 14.65 38.34
N LYS A 194 -13.99 14.35 39.60
CA LYS A 194 -15.00 15.10 40.36
C LYS A 194 -14.62 16.57 40.61
N LYS A 195 -13.33 16.92 40.45
CA LYS A 195 -12.82 18.30 40.59
C LYS A 195 -12.73 19.04 39.25
N ILE A 196 -12.98 18.35 38.13
CA ILE A 196 -12.87 18.92 36.79
C ILE A 196 -14.22 19.53 36.41
N ASP A 197 -14.21 20.78 35.98
CA ASP A 197 -15.39 21.43 35.41
C ASP A 197 -15.62 20.94 33.97
N ILE A 198 -16.51 19.97 33.82
CA ILE A 198 -16.89 19.38 32.53
C ILE A 198 -18.21 20.02 32.08
N PRO A 199 -18.23 20.72 30.92
CA PRO A 199 -19.46 21.34 30.42
C PRO A 199 -20.56 20.32 30.17
N TYR A 200 -21.79 20.69 30.55
CA TYR A 200 -23.00 19.92 30.21
C TYR A 200 -23.34 19.98 28.71
N SER A 201 -22.91 21.04 28.03
CA SER A 201 -23.05 21.18 26.57
C SER A 201 -21.89 20.46 25.88
N ILE A 202 -22.19 19.34 25.23
CA ILE A 202 -21.22 18.58 24.42
C ILE A 202 -20.95 19.32 23.11
N SER A 203 -22.00 19.91 22.50
CA SER A 203 -21.88 20.64 21.25
C SER A 203 -22.82 21.84 21.20
N ASN A 204 -22.29 22.97 20.73
CA ASN A 204 -23.05 24.19 20.45
C ASN A 204 -23.07 24.54 18.94
N ASN A 205 -22.60 23.62 18.10
CA ASN A 205 -22.45 23.83 16.67
C ASN A 205 -22.85 22.59 15.86
N ILE A 206 -23.43 22.83 14.68
CA ILE A 206 -23.96 21.79 13.79
C ILE A 206 -23.44 22.02 12.38
N THR A 207 -23.02 20.94 11.72
CA THR A 207 -22.90 20.87 10.26
C THR A 207 -24.13 20.18 9.70
N LEU A 208 -24.92 20.91 8.93
CA LEU A 208 -26.02 20.38 8.14
C LEU A 208 -25.44 19.65 6.93
N SER A 209 -25.42 18.33 6.98
CA SER A 209 -25.09 17.47 5.86
C SER A 209 -26.28 17.41 4.90
N THR A 210 -26.15 18.07 3.77
CA THR A 210 -27.11 18.00 2.68
C THR A 210 -26.94 16.63 2.00
N MET A 211 -27.98 15.79 2.06
CA MET A 211 -27.98 14.53 1.32
C MET A 211 -28.09 14.83 -0.18
N HIS A 212 -27.53 13.97 -1.03
CA HIS A 212 -27.74 14.05 -2.48
C HIS A 212 -29.26 14.06 -2.76
N GLY A 213 -29.73 15.06 -3.49
CA GLY A 213 -31.18 15.22 -3.75
C GLY A 213 -31.97 16.01 -2.72
N CYS A 214 -31.33 16.62 -1.71
CA CYS A 214 -32.05 17.51 -0.78
C CYS A 214 -32.46 18.81 -1.50
N PRO A 215 -33.77 19.12 -1.60
CA PRO A 215 -34.24 20.32 -2.26
C PRO A 215 -33.64 21.60 -1.65
N PRO A 216 -33.30 22.63 -2.46
CA PRO A 216 -32.72 23.87 -1.95
C PRO A 216 -33.56 24.55 -0.85
N ASP A 217 -34.88 24.52 -0.97
CA ASP A 217 -35.80 25.11 -0.01
C ASP A 217 -35.76 24.38 1.34
N GLU A 218 -35.53 23.07 1.36
CA GLU A 218 -35.34 22.29 2.59
C GLU A 218 -34.06 22.67 3.32
N ILE A 219 -32.94 22.83 2.59
CA ILE A 219 -31.64 23.24 3.17
C ILE A 219 -31.78 24.57 3.90
N GLY A 220 -32.38 25.57 3.24
CA GLY A 220 -32.58 26.90 3.81
C GLY A 220 -33.51 26.90 5.03
N LYS A 221 -34.62 26.15 4.98
CA LYS A 221 -35.57 26.00 6.10
C LYS A 221 -34.90 25.37 7.32
N ILE A 222 -34.19 24.27 7.14
CA ILE A 222 -33.51 23.56 8.23
C ILE A 222 -32.44 24.46 8.85
N ALA A 223 -31.55 25.02 8.03
CA ALA A 223 -30.48 25.88 8.54
C ALA A 223 -31.04 27.10 9.26
N THR A 224 -32.13 27.70 8.75
CA THR A 224 -32.86 28.77 9.45
C THR A 224 -33.30 28.29 10.82
N TYR A 225 -34.01 27.17 10.92
CA TYR A 225 -34.49 26.63 12.19
C TYR A 225 -33.37 26.36 13.21
N LEU A 226 -32.24 25.78 12.77
CA LEU A 226 -31.08 25.56 13.64
C LEU A 226 -30.51 26.86 14.20
N ILE A 227 -30.48 27.92 13.39
CA ILE A 227 -29.96 29.24 13.72
C ILE A 227 -30.94 30.03 14.60
N THR A 228 -32.19 30.18 14.14
CA THR A 228 -33.14 31.13 14.73
C THR A 228 -33.88 30.58 15.93
N ASP A 229 -34.24 29.30 15.89
CA ASP A 229 -35.09 28.65 16.89
C ASP A 229 -34.27 27.89 17.92
N LEU A 230 -33.23 27.17 17.48
CA LEU A 230 -32.37 26.37 18.36
C LEU A 230 -31.07 27.06 18.79
N GLY A 231 -30.65 28.13 18.11
CA GLY A 231 -29.46 28.92 18.48
C GLY A 231 -28.13 28.14 18.37
N PHE A 232 -28.00 27.28 17.36
CA PHE A 232 -26.74 26.59 17.04
C PHE A 232 -25.89 27.41 16.07
N ASN A 233 -24.58 27.47 16.32
CA ASN A 233 -23.64 27.84 15.26
C ASN A 233 -23.77 26.81 14.15
N THR A 234 -23.90 27.23 12.89
CA THR A 234 -24.34 26.33 11.83
C THR A 234 -23.44 26.42 10.61
N ASN A 235 -22.93 25.28 10.16
CA ASN A 235 -22.30 25.12 8.87
C ASN A 235 -23.24 24.39 7.91
N VAL A 236 -23.31 24.83 6.65
CA VAL A 236 -23.97 24.04 5.59
C VAL A 236 -22.90 23.29 4.79
N LYS A 237 -23.05 21.97 4.66
CA LYS A 237 -22.18 21.16 3.82
C LYS A 237 -22.52 21.39 2.35
N LEU A 238 -21.49 21.65 1.55
CA LEU A 238 -21.59 21.93 0.13
C LEU A 238 -20.86 20.87 -0.69
N ASN A 239 -21.54 20.36 -1.72
CA ASN A 239 -21.05 19.29 -2.60
C ASN A 239 -20.16 19.86 -3.73
N PRO A 240 -19.28 19.03 -4.32
CA PRO A 240 -18.30 19.50 -5.31
C PRO A 240 -18.97 19.80 -6.66
N THR A 241 -20.18 19.27 -6.86
CA THR A 241 -21.09 19.46 -8.01
C THR A 241 -21.44 20.94 -8.24
N LEU A 242 -21.29 21.81 -7.24
CA LEU A 242 -21.41 23.28 -7.38
C LEU A 242 -20.45 23.89 -8.41
N LEU A 243 -19.38 23.17 -8.77
CA LEU A 243 -18.47 23.59 -9.82
C LEU A 243 -19.14 23.55 -11.21
N GLY A 244 -20.15 22.69 -11.38
CA GLY A 244 -20.79 22.38 -12.65
C GLY A 244 -20.14 21.20 -13.37
N PRO A 245 -20.88 20.51 -14.27
CA PRO A 245 -20.43 19.27 -14.90
C PRO A 245 -19.17 19.46 -15.76
N ASP A 246 -19.12 20.50 -16.59
CA ASP A 246 -18.02 20.71 -17.54
C ASP A 246 -16.70 20.97 -16.82
N MET A 247 -16.70 21.90 -15.87
CA MET A 247 -15.49 22.28 -15.15
C MET A 247 -15.00 21.13 -14.24
N LEU A 248 -15.92 20.43 -13.58
CA LEU A 248 -15.58 19.28 -12.74
C LEU A 248 -14.94 18.16 -13.56
N ARG A 249 -15.59 17.73 -14.65
CA ARG A 249 -15.07 16.66 -15.54
C ARG A 249 -13.78 17.10 -16.22
N ASN A 250 -13.64 18.38 -16.57
CA ASN A 250 -12.39 18.92 -17.10
C ASN A 250 -11.24 18.75 -16.09
N ILE A 251 -11.42 19.17 -14.83
CA ILE A 251 -10.39 18.98 -13.79
C ILE A 251 -10.09 17.50 -13.59
N LEU A 252 -11.13 16.69 -13.35
CA LEU A 252 -10.95 15.28 -12.98
C LEU A 252 -10.33 14.44 -14.11
N ASN A 253 -10.93 14.48 -15.30
CA ASN A 253 -10.61 13.55 -16.37
C ASN A 253 -9.53 14.09 -17.31
N LYS A 254 -9.51 15.40 -17.59
CA LYS A 254 -8.54 16.01 -18.52
C LYS A 254 -7.29 16.51 -17.80
N SER A 255 -7.42 17.37 -16.79
CA SER A 255 -6.26 17.97 -16.09
C SER A 255 -5.55 16.96 -15.20
N LEU A 256 -6.28 16.23 -14.36
CA LEU A 256 -5.68 15.27 -13.42
C LEU A 256 -5.49 13.87 -14.01
N GLY A 257 -6.15 13.55 -15.13
CA GLY A 257 -5.98 12.28 -15.85
C GLY A 257 -6.73 11.07 -15.27
N TYR A 258 -7.70 11.25 -14.37
CA TYR A 258 -8.52 10.15 -13.82
C TYR A 258 -9.60 9.71 -14.84
N ARG A 259 -9.18 9.14 -15.96
CA ARG A 259 -10.07 8.77 -17.09
C ARG A 259 -11.01 7.62 -16.77
N GLU A 260 -10.69 6.81 -15.77
CA GLU A 260 -11.51 5.68 -15.36
C GLU A 260 -12.69 6.06 -14.44
N ILE A 261 -12.73 7.32 -13.96
CA ILE A 261 -13.76 7.79 -13.03
C ILE A 261 -14.83 8.58 -13.78
N THR A 262 -16.05 8.05 -13.78
CA THR A 262 -17.22 8.71 -14.36
C THR A 262 -18.05 9.38 -13.28
N VAL A 263 -18.32 10.68 -13.46
CA VAL A 263 -19.30 11.43 -12.65
C VAL A 263 -20.57 11.57 -13.50
N PRO A 264 -21.67 10.87 -13.18
CA PRO A 264 -22.85 10.86 -14.03
C PRO A 264 -23.64 12.18 -13.92
N ASP A 265 -24.45 12.51 -14.93
CA ASP A 265 -25.23 13.76 -14.94
C ASP A 265 -26.22 13.86 -13.77
N ILE A 266 -26.77 12.72 -13.37
CA ILE A 266 -27.70 12.61 -12.23
C ILE A 266 -27.09 13.14 -10.90
N ALA A 267 -25.76 13.07 -10.74
CA ALA A 267 -25.08 13.63 -9.58
C ALA A 267 -25.21 15.16 -9.50
N PHE A 268 -25.39 15.84 -10.64
CA PHE A 268 -25.61 17.29 -10.71
C PHE A 268 -27.07 17.66 -10.66
N GLU A 269 -27.97 16.85 -11.21
CA GLU A 269 -29.41 17.13 -11.30
C GLU A 269 -30.04 17.33 -9.92
N HIS A 270 -29.73 16.41 -9.00
CA HIS A 270 -30.28 16.34 -7.65
C HIS A 270 -29.61 17.28 -6.64
N ASP A 271 -28.40 17.76 -6.94
CA ASP A 271 -27.65 18.62 -6.03
C ASP A 271 -28.01 20.11 -6.18
N LEU A 272 -27.78 20.86 -5.11
CA LEU A 272 -27.97 22.31 -5.02
C LEU A 272 -27.26 23.03 -6.17
N LYS A 273 -28.00 23.87 -6.91
CA LYS A 273 -27.42 24.70 -7.98
C LYS A 273 -26.67 25.89 -7.39
N TYR A 274 -25.67 26.38 -8.12
CA TYR A 274 -24.78 27.43 -7.61
C TYR A 274 -25.50 28.74 -7.29
N SER A 275 -26.41 29.20 -8.16
CA SER A 275 -27.21 30.41 -7.92
C SER A 275 -28.04 30.32 -6.64
N ASP A 276 -28.69 29.18 -6.42
CA ASP A 276 -29.55 28.94 -5.26
C ASP A 276 -28.69 28.85 -3.98
N ALA A 277 -27.53 28.20 -4.07
CA ALA A 277 -26.57 28.15 -2.98
C ALA A 277 -26.19 29.57 -2.53
N VAL A 278 -25.81 30.45 -3.46
CA VAL A 278 -25.42 31.83 -3.13
C VAL A 278 -26.56 32.59 -2.45
N ALA A 279 -27.79 32.47 -2.96
CA ALA A 279 -28.96 33.13 -2.38
C ALA A 279 -29.23 32.65 -0.95
N ILE A 280 -29.22 31.33 -0.73
CA ILE A 280 -29.43 30.72 0.60
C ILE A 280 -28.32 31.14 1.57
N LEU A 281 -27.06 31.11 1.14
CA LEU A 281 -25.94 31.47 2.00
C LEU A 281 -26.00 32.94 2.43
N LYS A 282 -26.33 33.88 1.54
CA LYS A 282 -26.49 35.31 1.88
C LYS A 282 -27.59 35.52 2.93
N ASP A 283 -28.73 34.84 2.77
CA ASP A 283 -29.83 34.88 3.75
C ASP A 283 -29.44 34.30 5.11
N LEU A 284 -28.77 33.14 5.13
CA LEU A 284 -28.34 32.48 6.37
C LEU A 284 -27.26 33.27 7.14
N ILE A 285 -26.32 33.91 6.43
CA ILE A 285 -25.34 34.83 7.04
C ILE A 285 -26.08 35.95 7.76
N TRP A 286 -26.99 36.64 7.08
CA TRP A 286 -27.77 37.73 7.68
C TRP A 286 -28.59 37.29 8.90
N LYS A 287 -29.21 36.11 8.85
CA LYS A 287 -29.97 35.54 9.98
C LYS A 287 -29.05 35.22 11.17
N ALA A 288 -27.88 34.65 10.90
CA ALA A 288 -26.90 34.32 11.93
C ALA A 288 -26.34 35.56 12.62
N ASP A 289 -26.02 36.61 11.85
CA ASP A 289 -25.56 37.90 12.36
C ASP A 289 -26.61 38.54 13.29
N LYS A 290 -27.89 38.52 12.88
CA LYS A 290 -29.00 38.99 13.73
C LYS A 290 -29.11 38.23 15.05
N LYS A 291 -28.79 36.93 15.06
CA LYS A 291 -28.81 36.06 16.24
C LYS A 291 -27.48 36.06 17.00
N LYS A 292 -26.45 36.76 16.49
CA LYS A 292 -25.08 36.79 17.04
C LYS A 292 -24.47 35.39 17.21
N ILE A 293 -24.73 34.51 16.24
CA ILE A 293 -24.14 33.17 16.18
C ILE A 293 -23.30 33.03 14.91
N THR A 294 -22.37 32.09 14.91
CA THR A 294 -21.48 31.87 13.77
C THR A 294 -22.17 31.03 12.70
N PHE A 295 -22.13 31.48 11.45
CA PHE A 295 -22.50 30.72 10.27
C PHE A 295 -21.29 30.48 9.36
N GLY A 296 -21.26 29.36 8.67
CA GLY A 296 -20.23 29.04 7.70
C GLY A 296 -20.62 27.92 6.75
N VAL A 297 -19.64 27.43 5.99
CA VAL A 297 -19.82 26.31 5.07
C VAL A 297 -18.77 25.24 5.29
N LYS A 298 -19.15 23.99 4.99
CA LYS A 298 -18.24 22.84 4.99
C LYS A 298 -18.07 22.34 3.56
N LEU A 299 -16.85 22.42 3.03
CA LEU A 299 -16.56 21.82 1.72
C LEU A 299 -16.40 20.31 1.89
N THR A 300 -17.27 19.56 1.21
CA THR A 300 -17.47 18.12 1.42
C THR A 300 -16.19 17.29 1.29
N ASN A 301 -16.24 16.10 1.88
CA ASN A 301 -15.22 15.07 1.86
C ASN A 301 -15.43 14.01 0.75
N THR A 302 -16.50 14.10 -0.04
CA THR A 302 -16.86 13.09 -1.05
C THR A 302 -17.46 13.67 -2.33
N LEU A 303 -17.33 12.93 -3.44
CA LEU A 303 -18.02 13.14 -4.72
C LEU A 303 -18.67 11.83 -5.16
N GLU A 304 -19.95 11.84 -5.51
CA GLU A 304 -20.63 10.66 -6.06
C GLU A 304 -20.13 10.35 -7.49
N VAL A 305 -19.82 9.07 -7.76
CA VAL A 305 -19.28 8.55 -9.03
C VAL A 305 -19.83 7.16 -9.33
N GLU A 306 -19.77 6.73 -10.58
CA GLU A 306 -20.13 5.36 -10.96
C GLU A 306 -19.16 4.34 -10.38
N ASN A 307 -19.68 3.21 -9.89
CA ASN A 307 -18.86 2.11 -9.40
C ASN A 307 -18.24 1.31 -10.56
N HIS A 308 -16.95 1.52 -10.80
CA HIS A 308 -16.14 0.80 -11.79
C HIS A 308 -15.25 -0.29 -11.16
N LYS A 309 -15.41 -0.60 -9.87
CA LYS A 309 -14.51 -1.47 -9.10
C LYS A 309 -15.12 -2.85 -8.88
N ASN A 310 -14.30 -3.89 -9.04
CA ASN A 310 -14.66 -5.27 -8.66
C ASN A 310 -14.46 -5.58 -7.15
N PHE A 311 -14.30 -4.54 -6.32
CA PHE A 311 -14.04 -4.67 -4.88
C PHE A 311 -15.30 -4.61 -4.03
N PHE A 312 -16.25 -3.76 -4.41
CA PHE A 312 -17.54 -3.62 -3.73
C PHE A 312 -18.55 -4.65 -4.23
N ASP A 313 -19.66 -4.81 -3.50
CA ASP A 313 -20.78 -5.65 -3.92
C ASP A 313 -21.29 -5.21 -5.30
N LYS A 314 -21.55 -6.16 -6.19
CA LYS A 314 -21.99 -5.91 -7.58
C LYS A 314 -23.31 -5.14 -7.66
N LYS A 315 -24.11 -5.11 -6.59
CA LYS A 315 -25.35 -4.33 -6.52
C LYS A 315 -25.12 -2.82 -6.36
N GLU A 316 -23.93 -2.42 -5.89
CA GLU A 316 -23.57 -1.02 -5.71
C GLU A 316 -23.22 -0.41 -7.07
N LYS A 317 -24.15 0.33 -7.66
CA LYS A 317 -23.94 1.00 -8.95
C LYS A 317 -23.18 2.33 -8.81
N MET A 318 -23.28 2.95 -7.65
CA MET A 318 -22.68 4.23 -7.31
C MET A 318 -21.72 4.06 -6.13
N MET A 319 -20.74 4.95 -6.03
CA MET A 319 -19.82 5.04 -4.91
C MET A 319 -19.36 6.48 -4.70
N TYR A 320 -18.70 6.75 -3.58
CA TYR A 320 -18.23 8.08 -3.20
C TYR A 320 -16.70 8.18 -3.30
N MET A 321 -16.22 9.00 -4.22
CA MET A 321 -14.81 9.32 -4.42
C MET A 321 -14.31 10.33 -3.37
N SER A 322 -13.09 10.14 -2.88
CA SER A 322 -12.37 11.02 -1.96
C SER A 322 -10.85 10.98 -2.21
N GLY A 323 -10.06 11.68 -1.38
CA GLY A 323 -8.61 11.70 -1.48
C GLY A 323 -8.10 12.70 -2.53
N ARG A 324 -6.94 12.39 -3.13
CA ARG A 324 -6.19 13.29 -4.03
C ARG A 324 -7.02 13.93 -5.16
N PRO A 325 -7.81 13.18 -5.97
CA PRO A 325 -8.57 13.81 -7.06
C PRO A 325 -9.65 14.78 -6.56
N LEU A 326 -10.23 14.53 -5.39
CA LEU A 326 -11.22 15.42 -4.81
C LEU A 326 -10.61 16.75 -4.37
N HIS A 327 -9.31 16.78 -4.03
CA HIS A 327 -8.67 17.98 -3.52
C HIS A 327 -8.74 19.16 -4.48
N ALA A 328 -8.30 18.97 -5.73
CA ALA A 328 -8.30 20.03 -6.74
C ALA A 328 -9.72 20.55 -7.02
N ILE A 329 -10.71 19.65 -7.05
CA ILE A 329 -12.13 19.99 -7.24
C ILE A 329 -12.62 20.84 -6.07
N SER A 330 -12.43 20.38 -4.84
CA SER A 330 -12.90 21.09 -3.64
C SER A 330 -12.22 22.44 -3.43
N VAL A 331 -10.92 22.56 -3.74
CA VAL A 331 -10.20 23.84 -3.72
C VAL A 331 -10.77 24.81 -4.77
N ASN A 332 -11.14 24.32 -5.96
CA ASN A 332 -11.78 25.17 -6.97
C ASN A 332 -13.22 25.56 -6.62
N VAL A 333 -13.95 24.74 -5.87
CA VAL A 333 -15.22 25.16 -5.26
C VAL A 333 -14.99 26.23 -4.20
N ALA A 334 -13.97 26.08 -3.35
CA ALA A 334 -13.57 27.09 -2.37
C ALA A 334 -13.26 28.42 -3.08
N LYS A 335 -12.44 28.39 -4.15
CA LYS A 335 -12.12 29.54 -4.98
C LYS A 335 -13.38 30.24 -5.49
N LYS A 336 -14.32 29.48 -6.07
CA LYS A 336 -15.56 30.02 -6.64
C LYS A 336 -16.43 30.69 -5.59
N LEU A 337 -16.58 30.08 -4.41
CA LEU A 337 -17.35 30.65 -3.29
C LEU A 337 -16.64 31.85 -2.66
N SER A 338 -15.34 31.76 -2.38
CA SER A 338 -14.61 32.86 -1.76
C SER A 338 -14.59 34.10 -2.65
N ASN A 339 -14.52 33.98 -3.98
CA ASN A 339 -14.63 35.15 -4.87
C ASN A 339 -16.04 35.77 -4.85
N GLU A 340 -17.11 34.96 -4.80
CA GLU A 340 -18.50 35.47 -4.70
C GLU A 340 -18.77 36.23 -3.39
N PHE A 341 -18.11 35.81 -2.31
CA PHE A 341 -18.27 36.40 -0.97
C PHE A 341 -17.07 37.27 -0.56
N ASN A 342 -16.25 37.72 -1.51
CA ASN A 342 -15.07 38.59 -1.26
C ASN A 342 -14.10 38.10 -0.17
N GLY A 343 -14.00 36.79 0.03
CA GLY A 343 -13.16 36.15 1.04
C GLY A 343 -13.77 36.09 2.45
N GLU A 344 -14.95 36.65 2.69
CA GLU A 344 -15.54 36.77 4.03
C GLU A 344 -16.25 35.50 4.51
N LEU A 345 -16.59 34.59 3.58
CA LEU A 345 -17.30 33.37 3.90
C LEU A 345 -16.43 32.43 4.76
N LEU A 346 -16.86 32.17 6.00
CA LEU A 346 -16.21 31.21 6.89
C LEU A 346 -16.30 29.78 6.33
N MET A 347 -15.16 29.15 6.10
CA MET A 347 -15.10 27.80 5.55
C MET A 347 -14.34 26.81 6.44
N SER A 348 -14.94 25.62 6.60
CA SER A 348 -14.24 24.41 7.00
C SER A 348 -13.99 23.53 5.79
N PHE A 349 -12.84 22.86 5.74
CA PHE A 349 -12.41 22.10 4.57
C PHE A 349 -12.19 20.63 4.89
N ALA A 350 -12.51 19.73 3.95
CA ALA A 350 -12.20 18.30 4.06
C ALA A 350 -11.77 17.64 2.74
N GLY A 351 -12.25 18.15 1.61
CA GLY A 351 -12.03 17.55 0.28
C GLY A 351 -10.57 17.27 -0.05
N GLY A 352 -10.15 16.00 0.09
CA GLY A 352 -8.80 15.56 -0.21
C GLY A 352 -7.69 16.21 0.65
N ALA A 353 -8.03 16.77 1.82
CA ALA A 353 -7.04 17.30 2.75
C ALA A 353 -6.03 16.22 3.15
N ASP A 354 -4.74 16.55 3.08
CA ASP A 354 -3.64 15.66 3.40
C ASP A 354 -2.50 16.40 4.14
N CYS A 355 -1.48 15.69 4.64
CA CYS A 355 -0.40 16.35 5.38
C CYS A 355 0.43 17.34 4.55
N TYR A 356 0.41 17.25 3.22
CA TYR A 356 1.20 18.11 2.33
C TYR A 356 0.47 19.40 1.95
N ASN A 357 -0.86 19.40 1.94
CA ASN A 357 -1.65 20.59 1.57
C ASN A 357 -2.22 21.39 2.75
N ALA A 358 -2.11 20.86 3.98
CA ALA A 358 -2.63 21.53 5.18
C ALA A 358 -2.17 22.99 5.33
N ALA A 359 -0.90 23.28 5.04
CA ALA A 359 -0.35 24.63 5.16
C ALA A 359 -0.93 25.62 4.13
N GLU A 360 -1.19 25.16 2.90
CA GLU A 360 -1.80 25.99 1.85
C GLU A 360 -3.29 26.21 2.10
N LEU A 361 -3.99 25.22 2.65
CA LEU A 361 -5.38 25.37 3.04
C LEU A 361 -5.54 26.44 4.13
N LEU A 362 -4.67 26.43 5.16
CA LEU A 362 -4.69 27.46 6.21
C LEU A 362 -4.27 28.84 5.68
N SER A 363 -3.25 28.92 4.81
CA SER A 363 -2.84 30.21 4.20
C SER A 363 -3.94 30.81 3.32
N SER A 364 -4.84 29.97 2.80
CA SER A 364 -6.02 30.31 2.01
C SER A 364 -7.25 30.71 2.84
N GLY A 365 -7.12 30.83 4.17
CA GLY A 365 -8.21 31.28 5.06
C GLY A 365 -9.20 30.20 5.48
N LEU A 366 -8.97 28.93 5.14
CA LEU A 366 -9.81 27.83 5.60
C LEU A 366 -9.58 27.59 7.09
N LYS A 367 -10.62 27.83 7.90
CA LYS A 367 -10.48 28.00 9.35
C LYS A 367 -10.21 26.68 10.08
N THR A 368 -10.88 25.61 9.67
CA THR A 368 -10.68 24.26 10.22
C THR A 368 -10.54 23.24 9.09
N ILE A 369 -9.65 22.27 9.28
CA ILE A 369 -9.36 21.24 8.29
C ILE A 369 -9.64 19.88 8.93
N THR A 370 -10.64 19.17 8.42
CA THR A 370 -10.93 17.79 8.85
C THR A 370 -10.46 16.79 7.80
N VAL A 371 -10.03 15.62 8.25
CA VAL A 371 -9.49 14.58 7.37
C VAL A 371 -10.19 13.23 7.58
N SER A 372 -10.34 12.48 6.49
CA SER A 372 -10.73 11.06 6.54
C SER A 372 -9.78 10.19 5.69
N SER A 373 -9.60 10.52 4.41
CA SER A 373 -8.88 9.66 3.47
C SER A 373 -7.41 9.42 3.84
N ASP A 374 -6.69 10.44 4.30
CA ASP A 374 -5.26 10.31 4.66
C ASP A 374 -5.06 9.56 6.00
N VAL A 375 -6.00 9.67 6.94
CA VAL A 375 -5.96 8.91 8.21
C VAL A 375 -6.52 7.48 8.07
N LEU A 376 -7.21 7.15 6.96
CA LEU A 376 -7.52 5.76 6.57
C LEU A 376 -6.31 5.04 5.95
N ARG A 377 -5.23 5.76 5.62
CA ARG A 377 -3.98 5.19 5.08
C ARG A 377 -3.02 4.82 6.21
N PRO A 378 -1.98 4.01 5.90
CA PRO A 378 -0.94 3.68 6.87
C PRO A 378 -0.35 4.93 7.57
N GLY A 379 -0.09 4.80 8.87
CA GLY A 379 0.16 5.92 9.78
C GLY A 379 -1.09 6.30 10.61
N GLY A 380 -2.28 6.10 10.05
CA GLY A 380 -3.54 6.20 10.78
C GLY A 380 -3.77 7.57 11.40
N TYR A 381 -4.47 7.60 12.54
CA TYR A 381 -4.67 8.80 13.35
C TYR A 381 -3.39 9.60 13.66
N CYS A 382 -2.28 8.92 13.92
CA CYS A 382 -1.01 9.57 14.26
C CYS A 382 -0.44 10.42 13.13
N ARG A 383 -0.95 10.26 11.89
CA ARG A 383 -0.63 11.12 10.75
C ARG A 383 -0.88 12.61 11.03
N ILE A 384 -1.86 12.95 11.88
CA ILE A 384 -2.20 14.34 12.23
C ILE A 384 -0.99 15.08 12.85
N ILE A 385 -0.08 14.37 13.50
CA ILE A 385 1.17 14.96 14.02
C ILE A 385 2.01 15.56 12.89
N GLN A 386 2.03 14.94 11.72
CA GLN A 386 2.72 15.48 10.55
C GLN A 386 2.04 16.73 9.99
N TYR A 387 0.70 16.85 10.08
CA TYR A 387 -0.01 18.07 9.66
C TYR A 387 0.43 19.25 10.51
N ILE A 388 0.45 19.04 11.83
CA ILE A 388 0.86 20.04 12.81
C ILE A 388 2.31 20.44 12.55
N LYS A 389 3.21 19.47 12.37
CA LYS A 389 4.62 19.74 12.08
C LYS A 389 4.80 20.52 10.77
N ASN A 390 4.15 20.11 9.69
CA ASN A 390 4.30 20.77 8.40
C ASN A 390 3.77 22.22 8.44
N VAL A 391 2.73 22.49 9.23
CA VAL A 391 2.24 23.86 9.46
C VAL A 391 3.16 24.66 10.38
N GLU A 392 3.69 24.07 11.45
CA GLU A 392 4.74 24.72 12.28
C GLU A 392 5.92 25.14 11.39
N ASP A 393 6.46 24.21 10.59
CA ASP A 393 7.59 24.44 9.69
C ASP A 393 7.27 25.54 8.64
N ALA A 394 6.08 25.51 8.04
CA ALA A 394 5.63 26.52 7.08
C ALA A 394 5.49 27.91 7.72
N MET A 395 4.89 28.01 8.91
CA MET A 395 4.77 29.26 9.66
C MET A 395 6.13 29.80 10.08
N GLU A 396 7.06 28.94 10.51
CA GLU A 396 8.42 29.32 10.89
C GLU A 396 9.22 29.86 9.69
N SER A 397 9.06 29.27 8.50
CA SER A 397 9.74 29.70 7.27
C SER A 397 9.48 31.16 6.89
N VAL A 398 8.31 31.70 7.28
CA VAL A 398 7.94 33.12 7.09
C VAL A 398 7.97 33.94 8.40
N LYS A 399 8.37 33.31 9.51
CA LYS A 399 8.42 33.89 10.87
C LYS A 399 7.07 34.41 11.36
N ALA A 400 5.99 33.67 11.08
CA ALA A 400 4.66 34.02 11.57
C ALA A 400 4.52 33.80 13.09
N SER A 401 3.70 34.62 13.72
CA SER A 401 3.35 34.55 15.15
C SER A 401 1.95 33.98 15.41
N SER A 402 1.08 33.96 14.40
CA SER A 402 -0.28 33.41 14.42
C SER A 402 -0.70 32.96 13.01
N ILE A 403 -1.85 32.27 12.87
CA ILE A 403 -2.39 31.91 11.55
C ILE A 403 -2.74 33.16 10.71
N SER A 404 -3.30 34.21 11.31
CA SER A 404 -3.60 35.46 10.58
C SER A 404 -2.32 36.15 10.08
N ASP A 405 -1.26 36.14 10.90
CA ASP A 405 0.07 36.64 10.50
C ASP A 405 0.68 35.75 9.39
N TYR A 406 0.47 34.43 9.46
CA TYR A 406 0.90 33.51 8.40
C TYR A 406 0.22 33.80 7.05
N ILE A 407 -1.11 33.93 7.04
CA ILE A 407 -1.90 34.27 5.84
C ILE A 407 -1.36 35.53 5.15
N THR A 408 -1.18 36.61 5.91
CA THR A 408 -0.70 37.89 5.36
C THR A 408 0.76 37.84 4.90
N ARG A 409 1.62 37.08 5.58
CA ARG A 409 3.04 36.91 5.21
C ARG A 409 3.23 36.09 3.93
N VAL A 410 2.40 35.07 3.71
CA VAL A 410 2.41 34.31 2.45
C VAL A 410 2.03 35.23 1.28
N ALA A 411 1.02 36.08 1.48
CA ALA A 411 0.54 37.03 0.47
C ALA A 411 1.40 38.31 0.34
N ARG A 412 2.49 38.50 1.10
CA ARG A 412 3.23 39.78 1.21
C ARG A 412 3.77 40.36 -0.10
N LYS A 413 3.95 39.53 -1.13
CA LYS A 413 4.43 39.96 -2.46
C LYS A 413 3.29 40.46 -3.35
N ASP A 414 2.05 40.25 -2.94
CA ASP A 414 0.88 40.74 -3.64
C ASP A 414 0.70 42.23 -3.35
N LYS A 415 0.82 43.06 -4.40
CA LYS A 415 0.74 44.52 -4.29
C LYS A 415 -0.65 44.98 -3.83
N ALA A 416 -1.72 44.31 -4.28
CA ALA A 416 -3.08 44.66 -3.92
C ALA A 416 -3.32 44.43 -2.42
N VAL A 417 -2.88 43.28 -1.91
CA VAL A 417 -2.95 42.96 -0.47
C VAL A 417 -2.06 43.88 0.37
N SER A 418 -0.87 44.23 -0.13
CA SER A 418 0.07 45.07 0.61
C SER A 418 -0.42 46.50 0.82
N ALA A 419 -1.25 47.02 -0.10
CA ALA A 419 -1.82 48.36 -0.03
C ALA A 419 -2.95 48.51 1.02
N ILE A 420 -3.52 47.40 1.50
CA ILE A 420 -4.60 47.42 2.48
C ILE A 420 -4.05 47.79 3.86
N LYS A 421 -4.66 48.82 4.47
CA LYS A 421 -4.24 49.37 5.78
C LYS A 421 -4.95 48.70 6.97
N ASN A 422 -6.23 48.35 6.82
CA ASN A 422 -6.99 47.67 7.86
C ASN A 422 -6.46 46.23 8.03
N PRO A 423 -6.03 45.82 9.23
CA PRO A 423 -5.51 44.48 9.47
C PRO A 423 -6.49 43.34 9.11
N ASP A 424 -7.78 43.49 9.42
CA ASP A 424 -8.77 42.42 9.19
C ASP A 424 -9.07 42.28 7.70
N ASP A 425 -9.34 43.39 7.00
CA ASP A 425 -9.52 43.41 5.54
C ASP A 425 -8.28 42.86 4.83
N LYS A 426 -7.09 43.11 5.39
CA LYS A 426 -5.83 42.61 4.84
C LYS A 426 -5.70 41.10 4.98
N VAL A 427 -6.11 40.52 6.11
CA VAL A 427 -6.14 39.06 6.29
C VAL A 427 -7.11 38.42 5.29
N THR A 428 -8.32 38.98 5.16
CA THR A 428 -9.34 38.48 4.22
C THR A 428 -8.85 38.54 2.76
N ALA A 429 -8.32 39.68 2.33
CA ALA A 429 -7.78 39.82 0.97
C ALA A 429 -6.54 38.93 0.73
N ALA A 430 -5.68 38.77 1.74
CA ALA A 430 -4.53 37.86 1.68
C ALA A 430 -4.97 36.40 1.51
N ALA A 431 -5.95 35.95 2.29
CA ALA A 431 -6.52 34.62 2.19
C ALA A 431 -7.10 34.36 0.79
N LEU A 432 -7.90 35.29 0.26
CA LEU A 432 -8.47 35.20 -1.08
C LEU A 432 -7.39 35.14 -2.18
N SER A 433 -6.35 35.97 -2.06
CA SER A 433 -5.22 35.96 -3.00
C SER A 433 -4.46 34.63 -2.98
N ASN A 434 -4.18 34.10 -1.78
CA ASN A 434 -3.51 32.81 -1.63
C ASN A 434 -4.37 31.67 -2.21
N LEU A 435 -5.68 31.65 -1.91
CA LEU A 435 -6.60 30.65 -2.42
C LEU A 435 -6.69 30.65 -3.95
N ASN A 436 -6.80 31.82 -4.57
CA ASN A 436 -6.83 31.94 -6.02
C ASN A 436 -5.56 31.36 -6.67
N LYS A 437 -4.39 31.70 -6.13
CA LYS A 437 -3.09 31.16 -6.61
C LYS A 437 -3.00 29.64 -6.41
N TYR A 438 -3.42 29.14 -5.26
CA TYR A 438 -3.35 27.72 -4.94
C TYR A 438 -4.31 26.89 -5.80
N ALA A 439 -5.54 27.39 -6.01
CA ALA A 439 -6.53 26.73 -6.86
C ALA A 439 -6.10 26.65 -8.34
N ASP A 440 -5.31 27.61 -8.81
CA ASP A 440 -4.76 27.59 -10.18
C ASP A 440 -3.57 26.62 -10.32
N SER A 441 -2.75 26.46 -9.27
CA SER A 441 -1.61 25.53 -9.33
C SER A 441 -2.03 24.07 -9.16
N VAL A 442 -3.00 23.78 -8.28
CA VAL A 442 -3.38 22.42 -7.86
C VAL A 442 -3.86 21.52 -9.02
N ILE A 443 -4.44 22.10 -10.07
CA ILE A 443 -4.94 21.34 -11.23
C ILE A 443 -3.82 20.79 -12.14
N SER A 444 -2.58 21.27 -11.94
CA SER A 444 -1.40 20.89 -12.71
C SER A 444 -0.28 20.29 -11.85
N ASP A 445 -0.53 20.14 -10.55
CA ASP A 445 0.46 19.62 -9.61
C ASP A 445 0.53 18.07 -9.71
N PRO A 446 1.72 17.50 -9.99
CA PRO A 446 1.93 16.04 -10.02
C PRO A 446 1.46 15.32 -8.76
N LEU A 447 1.44 16.00 -7.61
CA LEU A 447 0.92 15.42 -6.36
C LEU A 447 -0.53 14.97 -6.48
N TYR A 448 -1.34 15.52 -7.39
CA TYR A 448 -2.75 15.17 -7.55
C TYR A 448 -3.06 14.45 -8.87
N MET A 449 -2.07 14.28 -9.75
CA MET A 449 -2.25 13.60 -11.03
C MET A 449 -2.31 12.08 -10.89
N ARG A 450 -3.10 11.45 -11.77
CA ARG A 450 -3.35 10.02 -11.80
C ARG A 450 -2.10 9.18 -12.08
N ASP A 451 -1.24 9.67 -12.97
CA ASP A 451 -0.12 8.91 -13.53
C ASP A 451 1.22 9.16 -12.84
N SER A 452 1.24 10.04 -11.83
CA SER A 452 2.44 10.40 -11.08
C SER A 452 2.87 9.35 -10.08
N TYR A 453 1.96 8.48 -9.60
CA TYR A 453 2.30 7.44 -8.63
C TYR A 453 1.63 6.11 -8.99
N GLU A 454 2.43 5.06 -9.17
CA GLU A 454 1.93 3.71 -9.37
C GLU A 454 1.66 3.02 -8.03
N ARG A 455 0.38 2.84 -7.70
CA ARG A 455 -0.08 2.23 -6.43
C ARG A 455 -0.79 0.89 -6.60
N LYS A 456 -0.69 0.27 -7.79
CA LYS A 456 -1.58 -0.83 -8.20
C LYS A 456 -1.28 -2.19 -7.55
N GLN A 457 -0.09 -2.41 -6.96
CA GLN A 457 0.30 -3.75 -6.54
C GLN A 457 1.11 -3.78 -5.25
N SER A 458 0.44 -3.91 -4.09
CA SER A 458 1.13 -4.10 -2.81
C SER A 458 0.96 -5.48 -2.17
N LYS A 459 0.10 -6.33 -2.74
CA LYS A 459 -0.17 -7.68 -2.24
C LYS A 459 0.76 -8.68 -2.92
N THR A 460 1.34 -9.58 -2.13
CA THR A 460 2.14 -10.71 -2.59
C THR A 460 1.28 -11.98 -2.58
N SER A 461 1.77 -13.05 -3.21
CA SER A 461 1.10 -14.36 -3.23
C SER A 461 1.08 -15.06 -1.85
N ARG A 462 1.84 -14.56 -0.86
CA ARG A 462 1.94 -15.14 0.47
C ARG A 462 0.59 -15.11 1.19
N LYS A 463 0.15 -16.25 1.72
CA LYS A 463 -1.09 -16.38 2.51
C LYS A 463 -0.98 -15.68 3.86
N LEU A 464 -2.12 -15.25 4.40
CA LEU A 464 -2.21 -14.67 5.73
C LEU A 464 -2.57 -15.75 6.75
N GLU A 465 -1.60 -16.15 7.56
CA GLU A 465 -1.81 -17.12 8.64
C GLU A 465 -2.27 -16.44 9.94
N PHE A 466 -2.80 -17.23 10.89
CA PHE A 466 -3.19 -16.75 12.24
C PHE A 466 -2.01 -16.04 12.92
N PHE A 467 -0.84 -16.68 12.91
CA PHE A 467 0.39 -16.18 13.49
C PHE A 467 1.47 -15.92 12.43
N ASP A 468 2.54 -15.26 12.83
CA ASP A 468 3.81 -15.18 12.09
C ASP A 468 3.72 -14.51 10.69
N CYS A 469 2.92 -13.45 10.59
CA CYS A 469 2.69 -12.76 9.32
C CYS A 469 3.72 -11.68 8.96
N ILE A 470 4.71 -11.39 9.80
CA ILE A 470 5.71 -10.33 9.58
C ILE A 470 6.75 -10.80 8.56
N LYS A 471 6.71 -10.22 7.36
CA LYS A 471 7.73 -10.39 6.32
C LYS A 471 7.69 -9.18 5.40
N ALA A 472 8.84 -8.82 4.83
CA ALA A 472 8.90 -7.68 3.92
C ALA A 472 8.41 -8.08 2.52
N PRO A 473 7.41 -7.40 1.94
CA PRO A 473 6.90 -7.75 0.63
C PRO A 473 7.95 -7.58 -0.49
N CYS A 474 8.86 -6.62 -0.33
CA CYS A 474 9.98 -6.44 -1.26
C CYS A 474 10.94 -7.64 -1.30
N THR A 475 10.95 -8.49 -0.27
CA THR A 475 11.69 -9.76 -0.23
C THR A 475 10.84 -10.91 -0.78
N ASP A 476 9.54 -10.93 -0.51
CA ASP A 476 8.59 -11.92 -1.05
C ASP A 476 8.55 -11.88 -2.59
N GLU A 477 8.51 -10.68 -3.17
CA GLU A 477 8.37 -10.48 -4.61
C GLU A 477 9.69 -10.59 -5.37
N CYS A 478 10.82 -10.41 -4.68
CA CYS A 478 12.13 -10.49 -5.33
C CYS A 478 12.46 -11.95 -5.69
N PRO A 479 12.69 -12.30 -6.98
CA PRO A 479 12.92 -13.70 -7.35
C PRO A 479 14.17 -14.35 -6.76
N VAL A 480 15.16 -13.54 -6.36
CA VAL A 480 16.35 -14.03 -5.63
C VAL A 480 16.19 -13.96 -4.10
N ASN A 481 15.00 -13.56 -3.62
CA ASN A 481 14.65 -13.36 -2.21
C ASN A 481 15.56 -12.38 -1.48
N GLN A 482 15.90 -11.27 -2.13
CA GLN A 482 16.88 -10.34 -1.59
C GLN A 482 16.42 -9.73 -0.26
N LYS A 483 17.32 -9.74 0.72
CA LYS A 483 17.20 -9.11 2.04
C LYS A 483 17.34 -7.58 2.00
N ALA A 484 16.51 -6.94 1.17
CA ALA A 484 16.56 -5.49 0.94
C ALA A 484 16.49 -4.65 2.21
N PRO A 485 15.55 -4.88 3.13
CA PRO A 485 15.51 -4.10 4.37
C PRO A 485 16.78 -4.19 5.21
N GLN A 486 17.49 -5.32 5.21
CA GLN A 486 18.70 -5.50 6.00
C GLN A 486 19.90 -4.72 5.44
N TYR A 487 20.17 -4.78 4.13
CA TYR A 487 21.27 -3.99 3.56
C TYR A 487 20.96 -2.49 3.50
N ILE A 488 19.68 -2.12 3.39
CA ILE A 488 19.26 -0.71 3.47
C ILE A 488 19.49 -0.17 4.89
N GLU A 489 19.22 -0.95 5.93
CA GLU A 489 19.56 -0.57 7.30
C GLU A 489 21.08 -0.40 7.47
N ALA A 490 21.89 -1.27 6.89
CA ALA A 490 23.35 -1.13 6.91
C ALA A 490 23.83 0.16 6.20
N ILE A 491 23.19 0.57 5.10
CA ILE A 491 23.46 1.88 4.46
C ILE A 491 23.12 3.03 5.40
N LYS A 492 21.93 2.98 6.03
CA LYS A 492 21.46 3.98 7.00
C LYS A 492 22.46 4.12 8.18
N ASP A 493 23.01 3.00 8.65
CA ASP A 493 24.03 2.97 9.71
C ASP A 493 25.45 3.32 9.21
N GLY A 494 25.64 3.61 7.91
CA GLY A 494 26.93 3.97 7.31
C GLY A 494 27.90 2.80 7.07
N ASN A 495 27.44 1.55 7.21
CA ASN A 495 28.27 0.35 7.03
C ASN A 495 28.07 -0.30 5.65
N LEU A 496 28.69 0.28 4.63
CA LEU A 496 28.54 -0.20 3.24
C LEU A 496 29.15 -1.59 3.02
N LYS A 497 30.24 -1.92 3.73
CA LYS A 497 30.83 -3.26 3.66
C LYS A 497 29.82 -4.32 4.09
N LYS A 498 29.15 -4.09 5.23
CA LYS A 498 28.10 -5.00 5.71
C LYS A 498 26.89 -5.02 4.77
N ALA A 499 26.52 -3.87 4.20
CA ALA A 499 25.47 -3.81 3.18
C ALA A 499 25.80 -4.70 1.96
N SER A 500 27.04 -4.65 1.48
CA SER A 500 27.53 -5.49 0.38
C SER A 500 27.52 -6.98 0.72
N GLU A 501 27.96 -7.35 1.93
CA GLU A 501 27.92 -8.73 2.42
C GLU A 501 26.48 -9.27 2.42
N ILE A 502 25.54 -8.56 3.07
CA ILE A 502 24.12 -8.96 3.13
C ILE A 502 23.51 -9.05 1.73
N MET A 503 23.80 -8.08 0.86
CA MET A 503 23.28 -8.04 -0.50
C MET A 503 23.71 -9.27 -1.31
N ARG A 504 24.95 -9.72 -1.14
CA ARG A 504 25.56 -10.85 -1.88
C ARG A 504 25.16 -12.22 -1.34
N GLU A 505 24.60 -12.32 -0.13
CA GLU A 505 24.02 -13.58 0.39
C GLU A 505 22.97 -14.15 -0.57
N ASP A 506 22.20 -13.28 -1.22
CA ASP A 506 21.09 -13.67 -2.09
C ASP A 506 21.29 -13.24 -3.55
N ASN A 507 22.23 -12.34 -3.83
CA ASN A 507 22.41 -11.76 -5.15
C ASN A 507 23.82 -12.02 -5.71
N PRO A 508 23.94 -12.95 -6.67
CA PRO A 508 25.22 -13.31 -7.28
C PRO A 508 25.72 -12.28 -8.30
N ILE A 509 24.82 -11.43 -8.81
CA ILE A 509 25.08 -10.46 -9.89
C ILE A 509 24.59 -9.04 -9.51
N PRO A 510 25.07 -8.48 -8.38
CA PRO A 510 24.52 -7.24 -7.86
C PRO A 510 24.85 -6.02 -8.71
N ASN A 511 25.99 -5.99 -9.44
CA ASN A 511 26.32 -4.87 -10.32
C ASN A 511 25.34 -4.79 -11.50
N ILE A 512 24.99 -5.95 -12.08
CA ILE A 512 23.98 -6.07 -13.14
C ILE A 512 22.61 -5.66 -12.59
N LEU A 513 22.18 -6.25 -11.48
CA LEU A 513 20.85 -5.98 -10.90
C LEU A 513 20.72 -4.61 -10.23
N GLY A 514 21.82 -3.88 -10.01
CA GLY A 514 21.82 -2.48 -9.57
C GLY A 514 21.50 -1.52 -10.72
N ARG A 515 21.57 -1.99 -11.98
CA ARG A 515 21.50 -1.14 -13.16
C ARG A 515 20.34 -1.50 -14.09
N ALA A 516 20.14 -2.79 -14.34
CA ALA A 516 19.18 -3.29 -15.33
C ALA A 516 18.05 -4.13 -14.71
N CYS A 517 17.90 -4.12 -13.39
CA CYS A 517 16.76 -4.79 -12.75
C CYS A 517 15.49 -3.98 -12.96
N ASN A 518 14.39 -4.67 -13.21
CA ASN A 518 13.05 -4.08 -13.29
C ASN A 518 12.36 -3.93 -11.93
N HIS A 519 13.12 -4.10 -10.84
CA HIS A 519 12.79 -3.63 -9.49
C HIS A 519 11.36 -3.96 -8.99
N GLN A 520 10.87 -5.18 -9.22
CA GLN A 520 9.58 -5.68 -8.67
C GLN A 520 9.48 -5.58 -7.13
N CYS A 521 10.60 -5.47 -6.44
CA CYS A 521 10.65 -5.19 -5.01
C CYS A 521 10.15 -3.77 -4.64
N GLU A 522 10.24 -2.81 -5.56
CA GLU A 522 9.73 -1.44 -5.38
C GLU A 522 8.22 -1.36 -5.64
N THR A 523 7.69 -2.13 -6.60
CA THR A 523 6.24 -2.15 -6.90
C THR A 523 5.42 -2.59 -5.70
N THR A 524 5.87 -3.64 -4.99
CA THR A 524 5.23 -4.19 -3.77
C THR A 524 5.63 -3.49 -2.48
N CYS A 525 6.41 -2.41 -2.54
CA CYS A 525 6.84 -1.69 -1.35
C CYS A 525 5.64 -1.11 -0.59
N THR A 526 5.56 -1.37 0.72
CA THR A 526 4.47 -0.81 1.56
C THR A 526 4.51 0.72 1.66
N ARG A 527 5.66 1.34 1.34
CA ARG A 527 5.86 2.80 1.32
C ARG A 527 5.03 3.46 0.20
N SER A 528 4.66 2.75 -0.86
CA SER A 528 3.78 3.26 -1.93
C SER A 528 2.38 3.65 -1.42
N HIS A 529 1.96 3.15 -0.24
CA HIS A 529 0.72 3.55 0.43
C HIS A 529 0.83 4.82 1.26
N TYR A 530 2.06 5.25 1.54
CA TYR A 530 2.40 6.48 2.22
C TYR A 530 2.68 7.57 1.17
N ASP A 531 3.70 7.34 0.35
CA ASP A 531 4.25 8.31 -0.58
C ASP A 531 4.77 7.57 -1.82
N GLU A 532 6.07 7.29 -1.91
CA GLU A 532 6.75 6.62 -3.01
C GLU A 532 7.54 5.41 -2.51
N PRO A 533 7.77 4.39 -3.33
CA PRO A 533 8.61 3.26 -2.92
C PRO A 533 10.04 3.68 -2.57
N ILE A 534 10.74 2.78 -1.88
CA ILE A 534 12.18 2.95 -1.63
C ILE A 534 12.92 2.72 -2.95
N ALA A 535 13.95 3.52 -3.23
CA ALA A 535 14.84 3.38 -4.38
C ALA A 535 15.80 2.18 -4.23
N ILE A 536 15.26 0.97 -4.10
CA ILE A 536 16.01 -0.26 -3.82
C ILE A 536 17.06 -0.53 -4.89
N ARG A 537 16.75 -0.33 -6.19
CA ARG A 537 17.72 -0.49 -7.27
C ARG A 537 18.88 0.49 -7.15
N GLU A 538 18.59 1.75 -6.87
CA GLU A 538 19.62 2.79 -6.79
C GLU A 538 20.48 2.69 -5.52
N LEU A 539 19.89 2.25 -4.40
CA LEU A 539 20.66 1.89 -3.20
C LEU A 539 21.57 0.69 -3.46
N LYS A 540 21.11 -0.30 -4.24
CA LYS A 540 21.94 -1.44 -4.67
C LYS A 540 23.12 -0.97 -5.50
N ARG A 541 22.88 -0.10 -6.49
CA ARG A 541 23.93 0.51 -7.30
C ARG A 541 24.95 1.27 -6.46
N TYR A 542 24.48 2.09 -5.54
CA TYR A 542 25.32 2.82 -4.60
C TYR A 542 26.24 1.88 -3.79
N ILE A 543 25.74 0.73 -3.32
CA ILE A 543 26.59 -0.28 -2.66
C ILE A 543 27.66 -0.79 -3.63
N THR A 544 27.29 -1.19 -4.84
CA THR A 544 28.21 -1.83 -5.78
C THR A 544 29.27 -0.89 -6.33
N ASP A 545 28.96 0.40 -6.46
CA ASP A 545 29.90 1.40 -6.97
C ASP A 545 30.94 1.80 -5.91
N ASN A 546 30.62 1.66 -4.63
CA ASN A 546 31.51 1.99 -3.51
C ASN A 546 32.23 0.78 -2.90
N VAL A 547 31.70 -0.45 -3.09
CA VAL A 547 32.27 -1.67 -2.51
C VAL A 547 32.50 -2.74 -3.57
N THR A 548 33.76 -2.87 -3.99
CA THR A 548 34.17 -3.82 -5.04
C THR A 548 34.64 -5.16 -4.48
N SER A 549 34.99 -5.23 -3.19
CA SER A 549 35.43 -6.48 -2.55
C SER A 549 34.25 -7.39 -2.23
N ALA A 550 34.48 -8.69 -2.36
CA ALA A 550 33.52 -9.73 -2.00
C ALA A 550 34.20 -10.71 -1.04
N LYS A 551 33.49 -11.07 0.03
CA LYS A 551 33.86 -12.16 0.93
C LYS A 551 32.99 -13.36 0.59
N PHE A 552 33.59 -14.55 0.56
CA PHE A 552 32.87 -15.80 0.35
C PHE A 552 33.20 -16.76 1.48
N ASP A 553 32.16 -17.42 1.99
CA ASP A 553 32.31 -18.59 2.83
C ASP A 553 32.07 -19.80 1.93
N ILE A 554 33.12 -20.60 1.69
CA ILE A 554 33.10 -21.74 0.78
C ILE A 554 33.16 -23.03 1.63
N GLU A 555 32.18 -23.91 1.44
CA GLU A 555 32.16 -25.23 2.08
C GLU A 555 33.24 -26.16 1.48
N ARG A 556 33.60 -27.22 2.22
CA ARG A 556 34.62 -28.16 1.74
C ARG A 556 34.17 -28.83 0.42
N PRO A 557 35.07 -29.08 -0.53
CA PRO A 557 34.74 -29.74 -1.78
C PRO A 557 34.03 -31.08 -1.55
N ASN A 558 32.90 -31.29 -2.23
CA ASN A 558 32.09 -32.51 -2.10
C ASN A 558 32.33 -33.53 -3.25
N ASN A 559 33.29 -33.25 -4.13
CA ASN A 559 33.65 -34.05 -5.31
C ASN A 559 32.52 -34.27 -6.34
N VAL A 560 31.40 -33.56 -6.24
CA VAL A 560 30.32 -33.61 -7.22
C VAL A 560 30.53 -32.54 -8.30
N LYS A 561 30.50 -32.95 -9.56
CA LYS A 561 30.65 -32.06 -10.71
C LYS A 561 29.30 -31.71 -11.34
N VAL A 562 29.12 -30.43 -11.68
CA VAL A 562 27.91 -29.90 -12.34
C VAL A 562 28.31 -29.15 -13.60
N ALA A 563 27.69 -29.53 -14.74
CA ALA A 563 27.84 -28.83 -16.00
C ALA A 563 26.66 -27.88 -16.20
N VAL A 564 26.94 -26.63 -16.57
CA VAL A 564 25.90 -25.62 -16.84
C VAL A 564 26.07 -25.16 -18.29
N ILE A 565 25.03 -25.32 -19.10
CA ILE A 565 25.02 -24.92 -20.51
C ILE A 565 24.42 -23.51 -20.58
N GLY A 566 25.26 -22.53 -20.89
CA GLY A 566 24.93 -21.10 -20.92
C GLY A 566 25.48 -20.34 -19.70
N ALA A 567 26.24 -19.28 -19.94
CA ALA A 567 26.81 -18.42 -18.89
C ALA A 567 26.02 -17.13 -18.69
N GLY A 568 24.70 -17.14 -18.93
CA GLY A 568 23.79 -16.03 -18.62
C GLY A 568 23.49 -15.87 -17.12
N PRO A 569 22.57 -14.95 -16.73
CA PRO A 569 22.19 -14.72 -15.33
C PRO A 569 21.80 -15.98 -14.56
N CYS A 570 21.06 -16.90 -15.17
CA CYS A 570 20.70 -18.19 -14.57
C CYS A 570 21.94 -19.04 -14.29
N GLY A 571 22.78 -19.26 -15.31
CA GLY A 571 23.98 -20.09 -15.16
C GLY A 571 25.01 -19.51 -14.19
N LEU A 572 25.22 -18.19 -14.22
CA LEU A 572 26.07 -17.46 -13.27
C LEU A 572 25.56 -17.62 -11.82
N SER A 573 24.25 -17.49 -11.61
CA SER A 573 23.62 -17.68 -10.30
C SER A 573 23.77 -19.12 -9.80
N THR A 574 23.48 -20.11 -10.66
CA THR A 574 23.67 -21.53 -10.33
C THR A 574 25.12 -21.81 -9.94
N GLY A 575 26.08 -21.34 -10.74
CA GLY A 575 27.50 -21.51 -10.44
C GLY A 575 27.92 -20.85 -9.13
N TYR A 576 27.44 -19.64 -8.86
CA TYR A 576 27.72 -18.93 -7.61
C TYR A 576 27.28 -19.73 -6.38
N PHE A 577 26.02 -20.13 -6.29
CA PHE A 577 25.50 -20.81 -5.11
C PHE A 577 26.05 -22.23 -4.95
N LEU A 578 26.25 -22.97 -6.05
CA LEU A 578 26.83 -24.31 -5.98
C LEU A 578 28.31 -24.29 -5.58
N ALA A 579 29.10 -23.34 -6.09
CA ALA A 579 30.50 -23.23 -5.71
C ALA A 579 30.67 -22.87 -4.22
N GLN A 580 29.79 -22.03 -3.65
CA GLN A 580 29.76 -21.80 -2.19
C GLN A 580 29.51 -23.09 -1.40
N LYS A 581 28.78 -24.06 -1.97
CA LYS A 581 28.49 -25.38 -1.37
C LYS A 581 29.54 -26.46 -1.69
N GLY A 582 30.70 -26.07 -2.23
CA GLY A 582 31.82 -26.98 -2.50
C GLY A 582 31.66 -27.86 -3.75
N PHE A 583 30.72 -27.56 -4.64
CA PHE A 583 30.56 -28.28 -5.91
C PHE A 583 31.59 -27.82 -6.96
N GLY A 584 32.04 -28.74 -7.80
CA GLY A 584 32.87 -28.42 -8.97
C GLY A 584 31.99 -28.01 -10.15
N VAL A 585 31.90 -26.71 -10.45
CA VAL A 585 31.01 -26.19 -11.49
C VAL A 585 31.77 -25.68 -12.71
N THR A 586 31.33 -26.12 -13.90
CA THR A 586 31.80 -25.62 -15.20
C THR A 586 30.63 -25.08 -16.01
N LEU A 587 30.72 -23.82 -16.44
CA LEU A 587 29.78 -23.19 -17.36
C LEU A 587 30.34 -23.26 -18.78
N PHE A 588 29.56 -23.78 -19.72
CA PHE A 588 29.88 -23.82 -21.14
C PHE A 588 29.11 -22.71 -21.87
N GLU A 589 29.83 -21.78 -22.49
CA GLU A 589 29.25 -20.61 -23.15
C GLU A 589 29.56 -20.62 -24.64
N GLU A 590 28.54 -20.43 -25.49
CA GLU A 590 28.70 -20.45 -26.94
C GLU A 590 29.56 -19.28 -27.42
N LYS A 591 29.43 -18.10 -26.79
CA LYS A 591 30.14 -16.88 -27.20
C LYS A 591 31.47 -16.73 -26.46
N ASP A 592 32.20 -15.67 -26.81
CA ASP A 592 33.52 -15.34 -26.26
C ASP A 592 33.45 -14.79 -24.82
N GLY A 593 32.32 -14.16 -24.43
CA GLY A 593 32.08 -13.58 -23.10
C GLY A 593 30.92 -14.21 -22.32
N ALA A 594 31.00 -14.13 -20.99
CA ALA A 594 29.95 -14.57 -20.07
C ALA A 594 28.87 -13.48 -19.84
N ALA A 595 27.88 -13.78 -19.00
CA ALA A 595 26.67 -13.00 -18.70
C ALA A 595 25.60 -12.97 -19.82
N GLY A 596 25.77 -13.78 -20.88
CA GLY A 596 24.72 -14.05 -21.88
C GLY A 596 24.13 -12.78 -22.49
N MET A 597 22.80 -12.70 -22.58
CA MET A 597 22.08 -11.54 -23.16
C MET A 597 22.42 -10.22 -22.46
N VAL A 598 22.73 -10.23 -21.15
CA VAL A 598 23.12 -9.00 -20.43
C VAL A 598 24.41 -8.40 -21.02
N TYR A 599 25.41 -9.24 -21.28
CA TYR A 599 26.66 -8.78 -21.89
C TYR A 599 26.49 -8.45 -23.36
N GLN A 600 25.64 -9.19 -24.07
CA GLN A 600 25.51 -9.14 -25.51
C GLN A 600 24.56 -8.04 -26.02
N THR A 601 23.46 -7.75 -25.34
CA THR A 601 22.39 -6.90 -25.91
C THR A 601 22.03 -5.69 -25.07
N ILE A 602 22.25 -5.70 -23.75
CA ILE A 602 21.88 -4.54 -22.92
C ILE A 602 22.80 -3.36 -23.27
N PRO A 603 22.25 -2.20 -23.67
CA PRO A 603 23.07 -1.05 -24.06
C PRO A 603 24.02 -0.57 -22.96
N LYS A 604 25.18 -0.03 -23.36
CA LYS A 604 26.22 0.44 -22.42
C LYS A 604 25.72 1.57 -21.51
N TYR A 605 24.78 2.39 -21.98
CA TYR A 605 24.17 3.46 -21.20
C TYR A 605 23.26 2.97 -20.05
N ARG A 606 22.80 1.71 -20.10
CA ARG A 606 22.08 1.04 -19.00
C ARG A 606 23.03 0.26 -18.11
N ALA A 607 23.92 -0.54 -18.70
CA ALA A 607 24.90 -1.34 -17.96
C ALA A 607 26.24 -1.42 -18.70
N THR A 608 27.29 -0.92 -18.04
CA THR A 608 28.64 -0.90 -18.60
C THR A 608 29.25 -2.31 -18.65
N SER A 609 30.13 -2.56 -19.62
CA SER A 609 30.87 -3.84 -19.67
C SER A 609 31.73 -4.03 -18.41
N LYS A 610 32.22 -2.93 -17.82
CA LYS A 610 32.97 -2.93 -16.56
C LYS A 610 32.12 -3.50 -15.41
N SER A 611 30.90 -2.99 -15.21
CA SER A 611 30.02 -3.45 -14.14
C SER A 611 29.60 -4.92 -14.32
N ILE A 612 29.33 -5.35 -15.55
CA ILE A 612 28.99 -6.75 -15.87
C ILE A 612 30.19 -7.67 -15.53
N ASN A 613 31.39 -7.31 -15.98
CA ASN A 613 32.59 -8.11 -15.77
C ASN A 613 32.99 -8.20 -14.29
N MET A 614 32.66 -7.20 -13.46
CA MET A 614 32.88 -7.30 -12.01
C MET A 614 32.13 -8.49 -11.39
N ASP A 615 30.87 -8.71 -11.77
CA ASP A 615 30.10 -9.86 -11.28
C ASP A 615 30.65 -11.18 -11.82
N VAL A 616 30.96 -11.27 -13.12
CA VAL A 616 31.57 -12.47 -13.72
C VAL A 616 32.90 -12.82 -13.04
N ASN A 617 33.77 -11.82 -12.81
CA ASN A 617 35.07 -12.03 -12.17
C ASN A 617 34.93 -12.43 -10.70
N THR A 618 33.92 -11.91 -10.00
CA THR A 618 33.56 -12.31 -8.63
C THR A 618 33.22 -13.81 -8.59
N ILE A 619 32.43 -14.29 -9.55
CA ILE A 619 32.04 -15.69 -9.67
C ILE A 619 33.23 -16.59 -10.06
N LYS A 620 34.10 -16.14 -10.97
CA LYS A 620 35.35 -16.86 -11.30
C LYS A 620 36.26 -17.02 -10.07
N LYS A 621 36.40 -15.96 -9.27
CA LYS A 621 37.19 -15.98 -8.01
C LYS A 621 36.65 -16.96 -6.97
N LEU A 622 35.37 -17.31 -7.04
CA LEU A 622 34.75 -18.32 -6.19
C LEU A 622 35.14 -19.77 -6.59
N GLY A 623 35.74 -19.96 -7.77
CA GLY A 623 36.18 -21.27 -8.28
C GLY A 623 35.32 -21.82 -9.42
N VAL A 624 34.32 -21.08 -9.90
CA VAL A 624 33.51 -21.47 -11.06
C VAL A 624 34.34 -21.36 -12.34
N LYS A 625 34.41 -22.45 -13.11
CA LYS A 625 35.07 -22.46 -14.42
C LYS A 625 34.10 -22.01 -15.50
N ILE A 626 34.57 -21.20 -16.45
CA ILE A 626 33.78 -20.76 -17.60
C ILE A 626 34.58 -21.07 -18.86
N GLU A 627 34.04 -21.96 -19.68
CA GLU A 627 34.57 -22.32 -21.00
C GLU A 627 33.79 -21.60 -22.09
N SER A 628 34.32 -20.47 -22.53
CA SER A 628 33.80 -19.71 -23.68
C SER A 628 34.03 -20.44 -25.01
N ASN A 629 33.30 -20.04 -26.05
CA ASN A 629 33.36 -20.62 -27.40
C ASN A 629 33.05 -22.13 -27.46
N LYS A 630 32.21 -22.62 -26.55
CA LYS A 630 31.75 -24.01 -26.46
C LYS A 630 30.23 -24.10 -26.66
N LYS A 631 29.84 -24.47 -27.87
CA LYS A 631 28.45 -24.64 -28.30
C LYS A 631 27.98 -26.08 -28.10
N ALA A 632 26.94 -26.26 -27.28
CA ALA A 632 26.26 -27.55 -27.14
C ALA A 632 25.69 -28.01 -28.50
N GLY A 633 25.82 -29.30 -28.81
CA GLY A 633 25.41 -29.87 -30.10
C GLY A 633 26.49 -29.81 -31.19
N ARG A 634 27.43 -28.86 -31.12
CA ARG A 634 28.60 -28.78 -32.02
C ARG A 634 29.88 -29.31 -31.36
N ASP A 635 30.22 -28.77 -30.20
CA ASP A 635 31.51 -29.03 -29.54
C ASP A 635 31.41 -30.15 -28.49
N PHE A 636 30.20 -30.40 -27.96
CA PHE A 636 29.91 -31.50 -27.04
C PHE A 636 28.43 -31.87 -27.07
N GLN A 637 28.11 -33.11 -26.74
CA GLN A 637 26.76 -33.61 -26.49
C GLN A 637 26.52 -33.83 -24.99
N ILE A 638 25.25 -33.90 -24.56
CA ILE A 638 24.89 -34.17 -23.17
C ILE A 638 25.51 -35.48 -22.65
N LYS A 639 25.58 -36.51 -23.50
CA LYS A 639 26.22 -37.80 -23.18
C LYS A 639 27.71 -37.68 -22.89
N ASP A 640 28.41 -36.73 -23.52
CA ASP A 640 29.85 -36.55 -23.34
C ASP A 640 30.13 -35.92 -21.97
N LEU A 641 29.29 -34.99 -21.53
CA LEU A 641 29.35 -34.43 -20.18
C LEU A 641 29.13 -35.52 -19.11
N LYS A 642 28.16 -36.41 -19.29
CA LYS A 642 27.97 -37.55 -18.38
C LYS A 642 29.22 -38.45 -18.32
N LYS A 643 29.85 -38.75 -19.46
CA LYS A 643 31.11 -39.52 -19.53
C LYS A 643 32.29 -38.83 -18.84
N GLN A 644 32.33 -37.50 -18.84
CA GLN A 644 33.34 -36.69 -18.13
C GLN A 644 33.11 -36.62 -16.60
N GLY A 645 32.07 -37.28 -16.09
CA GLY A 645 31.76 -37.38 -14.66
C GLY A 645 30.91 -36.23 -14.13
N TYR A 646 30.26 -35.44 -14.99
CA TYR A 646 29.25 -34.47 -14.55
C TYR A 646 27.98 -35.21 -14.13
N LYS A 647 27.64 -35.13 -12.85
CA LYS A 647 26.46 -35.81 -12.28
C LYS A 647 25.17 -35.09 -12.63
N TYR A 648 25.17 -33.77 -12.58
CA TYR A 648 24.04 -32.92 -12.93
C TYR A 648 24.37 -32.03 -14.13
N ILE A 649 23.36 -31.81 -14.96
CA ILE A 649 23.45 -30.93 -16.13
C ILE A 649 22.34 -29.88 -16.03
N VAL A 650 22.72 -28.62 -16.13
CA VAL A 650 21.80 -27.48 -16.03
C VAL A 650 21.70 -26.81 -17.39
N VAL A 651 20.50 -26.72 -17.94
CA VAL A 651 20.20 -26.02 -19.19
C VAL A 651 19.79 -24.58 -18.88
N ALA A 652 20.71 -23.65 -19.12
CA ALA A 652 20.56 -22.20 -18.92
C ALA A 652 20.85 -21.43 -20.22
N ALA A 653 20.55 -22.04 -21.37
CA ALA A 653 20.86 -21.51 -22.70
C ALA A 653 20.03 -20.28 -23.09
N GLY A 654 18.87 -20.07 -22.46
CA GLY A 654 17.96 -18.96 -22.73
C GLY A 654 17.27 -19.02 -24.10
N ALA A 655 16.58 -17.94 -24.45
CA ALA A 655 15.99 -17.72 -25.78
C ALA A 655 16.92 -16.82 -26.60
N GLN A 656 17.54 -17.37 -27.65
CA GLN A 656 18.68 -16.72 -28.33
C GLN A 656 18.35 -16.14 -29.71
N GLU A 657 17.23 -16.56 -30.29
CA GLU A 657 16.82 -16.25 -31.67
C GLU A 657 15.64 -15.29 -31.67
N GLY A 658 15.66 -14.29 -32.56
CA GLY A 658 14.52 -13.41 -32.80
C GLY A 658 13.38 -14.13 -33.51
N ILE A 659 12.15 -13.62 -33.34
CA ILE A 659 10.97 -14.07 -34.07
C ILE A 659 10.81 -13.23 -35.35
N THR A 660 10.44 -13.86 -36.46
CA THR A 660 10.14 -13.19 -37.74
C THR A 660 8.66 -12.77 -37.81
N LEU A 661 8.34 -11.76 -38.64
CA LEU A 661 6.96 -11.27 -38.80
C LEU A 661 6.11 -12.17 -39.71
N GLY A 662 6.75 -12.90 -40.62
CA GLY A 662 6.10 -13.70 -41.65
C GLY A 662 5.45 -12.83 -42.73
N ILE A 663 5.95 -11.62 -42.97
CA ILE A 663 5.40 -10.69 -43.97
C ILE A 663 6.22 -10.65 -45.26
N PRO A 664 5.60 -10.35 -46.42
CA PRO A 664 6.34 -10.19 -47.67
C PRO A 664 7.45 -9.14 -47.57
N GLY A 665 8.63 -9.44 -48.12
CA GLY A 665 9.78 -8.53 -48.15
C GLY A 665 10.62 -8.49 -46.86
N GLU A 666 10.30 -9.26 -45.82
CA GLU A 666 11.01 -9.21 -44.52
C GLU A 666 12.49 -9.61 -44.55
N ASN A 667 12.97 -10.20 -45.66
CA ASN A 667 14.38 -10.56 -45.87
C ASN A 667 15.16 -9.50 -46.66
N ALA A 668 14.58 -8.32 -46.94
CA ALA A 668 15.25 -7.25 -47.67
C ALA A 668 16.45 -6.69 -46.87
N HIS A 669 17.47 -6.22 -47.58
CA HIS A 669 18.59 -5.48 -46.97
C HIS A 669 18.06 -4.21 -46.29
N GLY A 670 18.49 -3.97 -45.05
CA GLY A 670 17.96 -2.92 -44.18
C GLY A 670 16.86 -3.39 -43.22
N VAL A 671 16.39 -4.64 -43.31
CA VAL A 671 15.59 -5.27 -42.25
C VAL A 671 16.52 -6.04 -41.31
N ILE A 672 16.51 -5.68 -40.03
CA ILE A 672 17.46 -6.20 -39.02
C ILE A 672 16.68 -6.77 -37.83
N ASP A 673 17.08 -7.95 -37.37
CA ASP A 673 16.62 -8.50 -36.09
C ASP A 673 17.15 -7.64 -34.92
N GLY A 674 16.28 -7.25 -34.00
CA GLY A 674 16.61 -6.34 -32.90
C GLY A 674 17.69 -6.88 -31.95
N ILE A 675 17.74 -8.20 -31.74
CA ILE A 675 18.80 -8.82 -30.92
C ILE A 675 20.14 -8.74 -31.63
N SER A 676 20.17 -9.04 -32.92
CA SER A 676 21.37 -8.93 -33.75
C SER A 676 21.85 -7.48 -33.83
N PHE A 677 20.94 -6.52 -34.01
CA PHE A 677 21.23 -5.09 -33.96
C PHE A 677 21.91 -4.70 -32.64
N LEU A 678 21.29 -5.01 -31.49
CA LEU A 678 21.85 -4.67 -30.19
C LEU A 678 23.22 -5.33 -29.92
N ARG A 679 23.43 -6.56 -30.42
CA ARG A 679 24.76 -7.22 -30.36
C ARG A 679 25.82 -6.44 -31.13
N THR A 680 25.52 -6.03 -32.36
CA THR A 680 26.41 -5.23 -33.20
C THR A 680 26.72 -3.88 -32.53
N VAL A 681 25.70 -3.19 -32.00
CA VAL A 681 25.88 -1.96 -31.23
C VAL A 681 26.79 -2.17 -30.02
N LYS A 682 26.58 -3.26 -29.26
CA LYS A 682 27.37 -3.54 -28.05
C LYS A 682 28.85 -3.76 -28.35
N ARG A 683 29.16 -4.41 -29.48
CA ARG A 683 30.54 -4.64 -29.98
C ARG A 683 31.20 -3.36 -30.51
N GLY A 684 30.43 -2.30 -30.75
CA GLY A 684 30.93 -1.06 -31.33
C GLY A 684 31.26 -1.18 -32.82
N GLU A 685 30.61 -2.14 -33.49
CA GLU A 685 30.71 -2.31 -34.95
C GLU A 685 29.95 -1.15 -35.64
N LYS A 686 30.45 -0.70 -36.80
CA LYS A 686 29.82 0.38 -37.57
C LYS A 686 28.51 -0.13 -38.19
N LEU A 687 27.43 0.64 -38.00
CA LEU A 687 26.10 0.35 -38.54
C LEU A 687 25.67 1.50 -39.46
N GLU A 688 25.21 1.17 -40.66
CA GLU A 688 24.68 2.15 -41.62
C GLU A 688 23.16 2.04 -41.61
N LEU A 689 22.52 2.88 -40.78
CA LEU A 689 21.06 2.84 -40.56
C LEU A 689 20.27 3.79 -41.48
N GLY A 690 20.94 4.68 -42.19
CA GLY A 690 20.31 5.77 -42.93
C GLY A 690 19.76 6.87 -42.02
N ALA A 691 18.92 7.74 -42.57
CA ALA A 691 18.34 8.91 -41.89
C ALA A 691 16.99 8.60 -41.22
N SER A 692 16.31 7.53 -41.62
CA SER A 692 15.02 7.13 -41.04
C SER A 692 14.99 5.67 -40.62
N VAL A 693 14.74 5.42 -39.33
CA VAL A 693 14.72 4.08 -38.74
C VAL A 693 13.35 3.80 -38.11
N GLY A 694 12.72 2.70 -38.50
CA GLY A 694 11.52 2.18 -37.84
C GLY A 694 11.84 1.01 -36.91
N VAL A 695 11.26 0.98 -35.72
CA VAL A 695 11.37 -0.16 -34.78
C VAL A 695 9.99 -0.77 -34.56
N ILE A 696 9.81 -2.04 -34.90
CA ILE A 696 8.55 -2.77 -34.65
C ILE A 696 8.64 -3.46 -33.29
N GLY A 697 7.76 -3.10 -32.36
CA GLY A 697 7.69 -3.70 -31.04
C GLY A 697 7.30 -2.68 -29.97
N ALA A 698 7.12 -3.15 -28.73
CA ALA A 698 6.75 -2.29 -27.60
C ALA A 698 7.27 -2.78 -26.23
N GLY A 699 8.13 -3.80 -26.22
CA GLY A 699 8.81 -4.24 -24.98
C GLY A 699 10.13 -3.51 -24.76
N ASP A 700 10.81 -3.80 -23.65
CA ASP A 700 12.09 -3.15 -23.30
C ASP A 700 13.15 -3.30 -24.40
N VAL A 701 13.17 -4.43 -25.13
CA VAL A 701 14.07 -4.62 -26.28
C VAL A 701 13.80 -3.60 -27.38
N ALA A 702 12.53 -3.27 -27.65
CA ALA A 702 12.17 -2.25 -28.64
C ALA A 702 12.60 -0.85 -28.17
N MET A 703 12.47 -0.56 -26.88
CA MET A 703 12.93 0.71 -26.30
C MET A 703 14.46 0.84 -26.44
N ASP A 704 15.20 -0.22 -26.09
CA ASP A 704 16.66 -0.26 -26.23
C ASP A 704 17.11 -0.15 -27.70
N CYS A 705 16.39 -0.80 -28.63
CA CYS A 705 16.66 -0.68 -30.07
C CYS A 705 16.46 0.76 -30.54
N ALA A 706 15.32 1.38 -30.22
CA ALA A 706 15.00 2.73 -30.68
C ALA A 706 15.98 3.77 -30.11
N ARG A 707 16.27 3.71 -28.81
CA ARG A 707 17.20 4.63 -28.15
C ARG A 707 18.65 4.43 -28.61
N SER A 708 19.06 3.20 -28.90
CA SER A 708 20.38 2.92 -29.48
C SER A 708 20.46 3.39 -30.94
N ALA A 709 19.41 3.18 -31.74
CA ALA A 709 19.35 3.68 -33.11
C ALA A 709 19.43 5.22 -33.14
N ASN A 710 18.71 5.91 -32.24
CA ASN A 710 18.73 7.37 -32.14
C ASN A 710 20.14 7.94 -31.95
N ARG A 711 20.97 7.26 -31.14
CA ARG A 711 22.39 7.61 -30.90
C ARG A 711 23.30 7.36 -32.09
N ILE A 712 22.91 6.48 -33.02
CA ILE A 712 23.73 6.07 -34.17
C ILE A 712 23.35 6.87 -35.42
N THR A 713 22.05 6.99 -35.71
CA THR A 713 21.59 7.70 -36.92
C THR A 713 21.66 9.21 -36.75
N GLY A 714 21.30 9.75 -35.57
CA GLY A 714 21.02 11.18 -35.41
C GLY A 714 19.82 11.69 -36.25
N GLY A 715 19.19 10.82 -37.04
CA GLY A 715 18.01 11.09 -37.85
C GLY A 715 16.70 10.74 -37.16
N LYS A 716 15.65 10.51 -37.95
CA LYS A 716 14.30 10.23 -37.43
C LYS A 716 14.18 8.76 -37.02
N VAL A 717 13.89 8.52 -35.73
CA VAL A 717 13.56 7.18 -35.21
C VAL A 717 12.10 7.15 -34.75
N SER A 718 11.38 6.09 -35.14
CA SER A 718 9.99 5.87 -34.73
C SER A 718 9.76 4.44 -34.27
N VAL A 719 9.03 4.28 -33.16
CA VAL A 719 8.52 2.99 -32.68
C VAL A 719 7.13 2.77 -33.28
N ILE A 720 6.92 1.64 -33.96
CA ILE A 720 5.67 1.30 -34.63
C ILE A 720 4.97 0.23 -33.79
N TYR A 721 3.79 0.58 -33.28
CA TYR A 721 3.04 -0.30 -32.38
C TYR A 721 1.58 -0.45 -32.78
N ARG A 722 1.10 -1.69 -32.77
CA ARG A 722 -0.27 -2.05 -33.16
C ARG A 722 -1.36 -1.69 -32.14
N ARG A 723 -0.99 -1.20 -30.95
CA ARG A 723 -1.91 -0.73 -29.89
C ARG A 723 -1.53 0.68 -29.45
N THR A 724 -2.09 1.16 -28.34
CA THR A 724 -1.69 2.45 -27.74
C THR A 724 -0.62 2.25 -26.67
N ILE A 725 -0.02 3.35 -26.23
CA ILE A 725 0.95 3.47 -25.14
C ILE A 725 0.42 2.79 -23.87
N GLU A 726 -0.88 2.89 -23.59
CA GLU A 726 -1.52 2.27 -22.42
C GLU A 726 -1.41 0.74 -22.40
N GLU A 727 -1.25 0.08 -23.56
CA GLU A 727 -1.03 -1.36 -23.66
C GLU A 727 0.42 -1.78 -23.95
N MET A 728 1.40 -0.87 -23.87
CA MET A 728 2.81 -1.24 -24.06
C MET A 728 3.31 -2.11 -22.90
N PRO A 729 4.00 -3.24 -23.18
CA PRO A 729 4.59 -4.08 -22.14
C PRO A 729 5.90 -3.56 -21.56
N SER A 730 6.52 -2.53 -22.15
CA SER A 730 7.74 -1.91 -21.63
C SER A 730 7.53 -1.27 -20.27
N HIS A 731 8.58 -1.25 -19.44
CA HIS A 731 8.53 -0.52 -18.18
C HIS A 731 8.37 0.98 -18.41
N LYS A 732 7.56 1.64 -17.57
CA LYS A 732 7.25 3.07 -17.71
C LYS A 732 8.50 3.95 -17.76
N GLU A 733 9.51 3.64 -16.95
CA GLU A 733 10.79 4.37 -16.96
C GLU A 733 11.52 4.36 -18.32
N GLU A 734 11.43 3.25 -19.07
CA GLU A 734 12.07 3.14 -20.39
C GLU A 734 11.28 3.89 -21.45
N LEU A 735 9.95 3.88 -21.33
CA LEU A 735 9.05 4.66 -22.17
C LEU A 735 9.24 6.17 -21.94
N ASP A 736 9.24 6.61 -20.68
CA ASP A 736 9.43 8.03 -20.32
C ASP A 736 10.79 8.51 -20.84
N ALA A 737 11.86 7.72 -20.67
CA ALA A 737 13.18 8.06 -21.21
C ALA A 737 13.23 8.11 -22.75
N LEU A 738 12.47 7.25 -23.43
CA LEU A 738 12.35 7.26 -24.89
C LEU A 738 11.65 8.53 -25.39
N LEU A 739 10.55 8.92 -24.73
CA LEU A 739 9.80 10.14 -25.05
C LEU A 739 10.63 11.41 -24.75
N GLU A 740 11.36 11.43 -23.63
CA GLU A 740 12.31 12.51 -23.29
C GLU A 740 13.42 12.68 -24.34
N GLU A 741 13.83 11.60 -25.00
CA GLU A 741 14.81 11.61 -26.08
C GLU A 741 14.21 12.02 -27.45
N GLY A 742 12.91 12.36 -27.50
CA GLY A 742 12.23 12.88 -28.68
C GLY A 742 11.84 11.81 -29.71
N ILE A 743 11.86 10.53 -29.34
CA ILE A 743 11.56 9.42 -30.23
C ILE A 743 10.04 9.26 -30.36
N GLU A 744 9.55 9.25 -31.60
CA GLU A 744 8.12 9.17 -31.90
C GLU A 744 7.58 7.74 -31.70
N ILE A 745 6.35 7.62 -31.18
CA ILE A 745 5.60 6.36 -31.14
C ILE A 745 4.40 6.47 -32.08
N ILE A 746 4.38 5.64 -33.11
CA ILE A 746 3.29 5.52 -34.08
C ILE A 746 2.35 4.42 -33.57
N GLU A 747 1.34 4.83 -32.80
CA GLU A 747 0.32 3.94 -32.24
C GLU A 747 -0.62 3.38 -33.31
N LEU A 748 -1.39 2.35 -32.93
CA LEU A 748 -2.47 1.77 -33.74
C LEU A 748 -2.05 1.44 -35.18
N THR A 749 -0.83 0.94 -35.35
CA THR A 749 -0.23 0.70 -36.67
C THR A 749 0.36 -0.70 -36.71
N ALA A 750 -0.11 -1.55 -37.63
CA ALA A 750 0.41 -2.91 -37.81
C ALA A 750 1.07 -3.10 -39.19
N PRO A 751 2.25 -3.74 -39.26
CA PRO A 751 2.97 -4.00 -40.51
C PRO A 751 2.24 -5.03 -41.38
N LYS A 752 2.27 -4.84 -42.70
CA LYS A 752 1.67 -5.71 -43.72
C LYS A 752 2.70 -6.28 -44.69
N ALA A 753 3.63 -5.46 -45.17
CA ALA A 753 4.68 -5.86 -46.08
C ALA A 753 5.84 -4.85 -46.03
N VAL A 754 7.05 -5.31 -46.30
CA VAL A 754 8.21 -4.46 -46.54
C VAL A 754 8.28 -4.14 -48.04
N ILE A 755 8.33 -2.85 -48.37
CA ILE A 755 8.51 -2.37 -49.74
C ILE A 755 10.01 -2.19 -49.96
N ALA A 756 10.55 -2.97 -50.89
CA ALA A 756 11.97 -2.97 -51.23
C ALA A 756 12.18 -2.70 -52.73
N GLU A 757 13.20 -1.90 -53.05
CA GLU A 757 13.69 -1.63 -54.40
C GLU A 757 15.10 -2.21 -54.53
N ASN A 758 15.35 -3.02 -55.58
CA ASN A 758 16.62 -3.73 -55.77
C ASN A 758 17.07 -4.54 -54.53
N GLY A 759 16.11 -5.08 -53.77
CA GLY A 759 16.36 -5.84 -52.54
C GLY A 759 16.72 -5.00 -51.32
N ILE A 760 16.67 -3.66 -51.40
CA ILE A 760 16.93 -2.73 -50.29
C ILE A 760 15.60 -2.10 -49.86
N ILE A 761 15.34 -2.02 -48.56
CA ILE A 761 14.13 -1.40 -48.02
C ILE A 761 14.00 0.08 -48.42
N LYS A 762 12.76 0.51 -48.68
CA LYS A 762 12.39 1.92 -48.93
C LYS A 762 11.23 2.39 -48.07
N ALA A 763 10.31 1.48 -47.75
CA ALA A 763 9.16 1.79 -46.91
C ALA A 763 8.59 0.53 -46.24
N LEU A 764 7.84 0.74 -45.17
CA LEU A 764 7.00 -0.28 -44.55
C LEU A 764 5.54 0.00 -44.87
N LYS A 765 4.88 -0.96 -45.53
CA LYS A 765 3.42 -0.93 -45.71
C LYS A 765 2.74 -1.35 -44.41
N CYS A 766 1.85 -0.51 -43.91
CA CYS A 766 1.11 -0.70 -42.67
C CYS A 766 -0.39 -0.56 -42.89
N SER A 767 -1.16 -1.02 -41.90
CA SER A 767 -2.61 -0.83 -41.80
C SER A 767 -2.94 -0.12 -40.48
N LYS A 768 -4.00 0.70 -40.46
CA LYS A 768 -4.48 1.34 -39.22
C LYS A 768 -5.30 0.36 -38.39
N MET A 769 -5.10 0.39 -37.09
CA MET A 769 -5.77 -0.43 -36.11
C MET A 769 -6.79 0.39 -35.32
N THR A 770 -7.79 -0.28 -34.77
CA THR A 770 -8.61 0.19 -33.66
C THR A 770 -8.55 -0.81 -32.51
N LEU A 771 -8.88 -0.39 -31.30
CA LEU A 771 -8.88 -1.27 -30.14
C LEU A 771 -10.24 -1.96 -29.97
N GLY A 772 -10.26 -3.29 -30.06
CA GLY A 772 -11.41 -4.13 -29.74
C GLY A 772 -11.53 -4.46 -28.25
N GLU A 773 -12.13 -5.62 -27.95
CA GLU A 773 -12.28 -6.15 -26.59
C GLU A 773 -10.93 -6.56 -25.98
N ARG A 774 -10.90 -6.69 -24.64
CA ARG A 774 -9.72 -7.16 -23.91
C ARG A 774 -9.47 -8.66 -24.18
N ASP A 775 -8.21 -9.03 -24.33
CA ASP A 775 -7.76 -10.43 -24.40
C ASP A 775 -7.56 -11.04 -22.99
N ASP A 776 -7.15 -12.31 -22.93
CA ASP A 776 -6.91 -13.03 -21.68
C ASP A 776 -5.78 -12.42 -20.82
N SER A 777 -4.92 -11.59 -21.42
CA SER A 777 -3.91 -10.81 -20.70
C SER A 777 -4.46 -9.49 -20.15
N GLY A 778 -5.74 -9.20 -20.40
CA GLY A 778 -6.41 -7.96 -20.04
C GLY A 778 -6.11 -6.80 -20.98
N ARG A 779 -5.35 -6.98 -22.07
CA ARG A 779 -5.02 -5.89 -23.02
C ARG A 779 -6.03 -5.84 -24.15
N ARG A 780 -6.37 -4.66 -24.66
CA ARG A 780 -7.30 -4.55 -25.80
C ARG A 780 -6.69 -5.16 -27.06
N LYS A 781 -7.48 -5.93 -27.80
CA LYS A 781 -7.06 -6.57 -29.06
C LYS A 781 -6.96 -5.52 -30.16
N PRO A 782 -5.88 -5.48 -30.95
CA PRO A 782 -5.84 -4.65 -32.15
C PRO A 782 -6.72 -5.29 -33.23
N VAL A 783 -7.59 -4.49 -33.84
CA VAL A 783 -8.48 -4.87 -34.94
C VAL A 783 -8.16 -3.98 -36.14
N GLU A 784 -7.90 -4.59 -37.28
CA GLU A 784 -7.59 -3.86 -38.51
C GLU A 784 -8.81 -3.06 -39.01
N ILE A 785 -8.57 -1.81 -39.40
CA ILE A 785 -9.56 -0.98 -40.08
C ILE A 785 -9.51 -1.30 -41.58
N PRO A 786 -10.61 -1.76 -42.20
CA PRO A 786 -10.63 -2.06 -43.63
C PRO A 786 -10.23 -0.86 -44.50
N ASN A 787 -9.50 -1.11 -45.59
CA ASN A 787 -9.06 -0.10 -46.57
C ASN A 787 -8.26 1.07 -45.97
N SER A 788 -7.48 0.81 -44.92
CA SER A 788 -6.70 1.82 -44.21
C SER A 788 -5.18 1.72 -44.42
N ASP A 789 -4.77 1.01 -45.46
CA ASP A 789 -3.35 0.78 -45.78
C ASP A 789 -2.62 2.09 -46.11
N PHE A 790 -1.40 2.24 -45.59
CA PHE A 790 -0.50 3.35 -45.89
C PHE A 790 0.96 2.89 -45.85
N SER A 791 1.89 3.72 -46.32
CA SER A 791 3.32 3.42 -46.32
C SER A 791 4.07 4.41 -45.44
N ILE A 792 5.01 3.91 -44.64
CA ILE A 792 5.95 4.70 -43.84
C ILE A 792 7.32 4.60 -44.51
N PRO A 793 7.84 5.69 -45.13
CA PRO A 793 9.18 5.70 -45.70
C PRO A 793 10.23 5.51 -44.60
N LEU A 794 11.19 4.60 -44.82
CA LEU A 794 12.28 4.33 -43.89
C LEU A 794 13.45 3.61 -44.59
N ASP A 795 14.66 3.87 -44.10
CA ASP A 795 15.92 3.31 -44.62
C ASP A 795 16.31 2.02 -43.91
N THR A 796 15.88 1.84 -42.66
CA THR A 796 16.13 0.63 -41.86
C THR A 796 14.91 0.27 -41.02
N LEU A 797 14.61 -1.02 -40.95
CA LEU A 797 13.56 -1.59 -40.09
C LEU A 797 14.17 -2.55 -39.07
N ILE A 798 13.97 -2.28 -37.79
CA ILE A 798 14.42 -3.14 -36.69
C ILE A 798 13.24 -3.91 -36.11
N MET A 799 13.32 -5.24 -36.11
CA MET A 799 12.26 -6.13 -35.59
C MET A 799 12.54 -6.53 -34.14
N ALA A 800 11.73 -6.05 -33.19
CA ALA A 800 11.86 -6.32 -31.75
C ALA A 800 10.56 -6.93 -31.17
N ILE A 801 10.11 -8.05 -31.77
CA ILE A 801 8.79 -8.65 -31.53
C ILE A 801 8.78 -9.92 -30.65
N GLY A 802 9.94 -10.37 -30.18
CA GLY A 802 10.05 -11.52 -29.28
C GLY A 802 11.25 -12.40 -29.60
N GLN A 803 11.44 -13.46 -28.80
CA GLN A 803 12.54 -14.41 -28.94
C GLN A 803 12.06 -15.84 -28.77
N LYS A 804 12.77 -16.79 -29.36
CA LYS A 804 12.54 -18.24 -29.21
C LYS A 804 13.84 -18.97 -28.81
N PRO A 805 13.73 -20.11 -28.11
CA PRO A 805 14.90 -20.92 -27.77
C PRO A 805 15.34 -21.80 -28.95
N ASN A 806 16.60 -22.24 -28.89
CA ASN A 806 17.14 -23.28 -29.76
C ASN A 806 17.65 -24.43 -28.88
N PHE A 807 16.99 -25.58 -28.97
CA PHE A 807 17.26 -26.78 -28.17
C PHE A 807 17.67 -27.98 -29.02
N ASP A 808 18.24 -27.76 -30.21
CA ASP A 808 18.64 -28.85 -31.12
C ASP A 808 19.60 -29.87 -30.47
N PHE A 809 20.38 -29.44 -29.48
CA PHE A 809 21.30 -30.30 -28.71
C PHE A 809 20.60 -31.22 -27.69
N LEU A 810 19.29 -31.07 -27.47
CA LEU A 810 18.45 -31.90 -26.60
C LEU A 810 17.51 -32.84 -27.37
N LYS A 811 17.48 -32.77 -28.71
CA LYS A 811 16.49 -33.48 -29.55
C LYS A 811 16.47 -35.00 -29.36
N ASP A 812 17.62 -35.60 -29.00
CA ASP A 812 17.78 -37.04 -28.83
C ASP A 812 17.46 -37.50 -27.39
N LEU A 813 16.95 -36.61 -26.53
CA LEU A 813 16.58 -36.89 -25.14
C LEU A 813 15.06 -36.77 -24.96
N PRO A 814 14.45 -37.57 -24.06
CA PRO A 814 13.01 -37.51 -23.77
C PRO A 814 12.64 -36.29 -22.89
N ILE A 815 13.06 -35.09 -23.29
CA ILE A 815 12.69 -33.82 -22.67
C ILE A 815 11.28 -33.44 -23.10
N VAL A 816 10.42 -33.12 -22.13
CA VAL A 816 9.08 -32.61 -22.39
C VAL A 816 9.14 -31.10 -22.62
N TYR A 817 8.47 -30.65 -23.68
CA TYR A 817 8.31 -29.23 -24.00
C TYR A 817 6.84 -28.84 -23.90
N ASN A 818 6.59 -27.59 -23.53
CA ASN A 818 5.24 -27.05 -23.54
C ASN A 818 4.79 -26.65 -24.96
N LYS A 819 3.52 -26.23 -25.09
CA LYS A 819 2.91 -25.82 -26.38
C LYS A 819 3.64 -24.67 -27.10
N LYS A 820 4.48 -23.91 -26.40
CA LYS A 820 5.26 -22.78 -26.95
C LYS A 820 6.70 -23.18 -27.30
N GLY A 821 7.10 -24.44 -27.10
CA GLY A 821 8.44 -24.94 -27.40
C GLY A 821 9.50 -24.68 -26.31
N TYR A 822 9.09 -24.32 -25.09
CA TYR A 822 10.00 -24.18 -23.94
C TYR A 822 10.06 -25.47 -23.12
N ILE A 823 11.18 -25.70 -22.42
CA ILE A 823 11.36 -26.88 -21.57
C ILE A 823 10.38 -26.84 -20.41
N ASP A 824 9.66 -27.94 -20.18
CA ASP A 824 8.77 -28.09 -19.04
C ASP A 824 9.56 -28.53 -17.80
N VAL A 825 9.25 -27.94 -16.64
CA VAL A 825 9.97 -28.19 -15.38
C VAL A 825 9.02 -28.19 -14.19
N ASP A 826 9.42 -28.87 -13.12
CA ASP A 826 8.79 -28.69 -11.80
C ASP A 826 9.10 -27.28 -11.25
N PRO A 827 8.11 -26.45 -10.92
CA PRO A 827 8.33 -25.05 -10.52
C PRO A 827 8.98 -24.87 -9.14
N LYS A 828 9.00 -25.91 -8.31
CA LYS A 828 9.68 -25.95 -7.00
C LYS A 828 11.12 -26.41 -7.14
N THR A 829 11.35 -27.51 -7.86
CA THR A 829 12.68 -28.14 -7.94
C THR A 829 13.50 -27.71 -9.15
N MET A 830 12.86 -27.18 -10.19
CA MET A 830 13.43 -26.84 -11.50
C MET A 830 13.92 -28.06 -12.31
N GLN A 831 13.50 -29.26 -11.93
CA GLN A 831 13.85 -30.50 -12.63
C GLN A 831 13.00 -30.67 -13.90
N THR A 832 13.64 -31.20 -14.94
CA THR A 832 12.95 -31.60 -16.18
C THR A 832 12.33 -33.00 -16.04
N SER A 833 11.81 -33.57 -17.13
CA SER A 833 11.42 -34.99 -17.21
C SER A 833 12.57 -35.97 -16.97
N ILE A 834 13.83 -35.51 -16.96
CA ILE A 834 15.03 -36.29 -16.65
C ILE A 834 15.62 -35.79 -15.34
N PHE A 835 15.68 -36.66 -14.32
CA PHE A 835 16.02 -36.29 -12.94
C PHE A 835 17.37 -35.55 -12.79
N GLU A 836 18.40 -35.96 -13.54
CA GLU A 836 19.73 -35.33 -13.48
C GLU A 836 19.84 -34.05 -14.31
N ILE A 837 18.80 -33.66 -15.05
CA ILE A 837 18.76 -32.47 -15.90
C ILE A 837 17.77 -31.46 -15.34
N LEU A 838 18.27 -30.26 -15.06
CA LEU A 838 17.49 -29.12 -14.57
C LEU A 838 17.55 -27.99 -15.60
N ALA A 839 16.53 -27.14 -15.64
CA ALA A 839 16.49 -26.00 -16.57
C ALA A 839 15.92 -24.74 -15.91
N GLY A 840 16.34 -23.57 -16.38
CA GLY A 840 15.89 -22.29 -15.82
C GLY A 840 16.25 -21.08 -16.68
N GLY A 841 15.76 -19.90 -16.26
CA GLY A 841 15.86 -18.67 -17.04
C GLY A 841 14.96 -18.70 -18.27
N ASP A 842 15.34 -17.98 -19.33
CA ASP A 842 14.50 -17.83 -20.53
C ASP A 842 14.33 -19.14 -21.36
N ALA A 843 14.88 -20.26 -20.88
CA ALA A 843 14.76 -21.58 -21.49
C ALA A 843 13.47 -22.33 -21.11
N ILE A 844 12.73 -21.89 -20.08
CA ILE A 844 11.57 -22.60 -19.53
C ILE A 844 10.26 -21.80 -19.63
N GLU A 845 9.14 -22.49 -19.43
CA GLU A 845 7.78 -21.93 -19.27
C GLU A 845 7.34 -20.90 -20.35
N ASN A 846 7.47 -19.60 -20.04
CA ASN A 846 6.89 -18.49 -20.79
C ASN A 846 7.89 -17.78 -21.72
N GLY A 847 9.15 -18.23 -21.73
CA GLY A 847 10.22 -17.62 -22.51
C GLY A 847 10.88 -16.42 -21.83
N PRO A 848 11.31 -15.40 -22.60
CA PRO A 848 12.04 -14.24 -22.06
C PRO A 848 11.30 -13.56 -20.90
N LEU A 849 11.95 -13.53 -19.73
CA LEU A 849 11.48 -12.84 -18.53
C LEU A 849 12.50 -11.76 -18.14
N THR A 850 12.69 -11.54 -16.84
CA THR A 850 13.55 -10.50 -16.29
C THR A 850 14.88 -11.09 -15.83
N ILE A 851 15.95 -10.28 -15.84
CA ILE A 851 17.29 -10.69 -15.41
C ILE A 851 17.27 -11.29 -13.99
N VAL A 852 16.51 -10.68 -13.08
CA VAL A 852 16.42 -11.13 -11.69
C VAL A 852 15.66 -12.46 -11.57
N LYS A 853 14.66 -12.70 -12.42
CA LYS A 853 13.93 -13.98 -12.46
C LYS A 853 14.84 -15.10 -12.91
N ALA A 854 15.62 -14.90 -13.98
CA ALA A 854 16.62 -15.87 -14.42
C ALA A 854 17.66 -16.18 -13.34
N ALA A 855 18.16 -15.16 -12.63
CA ALA A 855 19.05 -15.38 -11.48
C ALA A 855 18.36 -16.14 -10.33
N GLY A 856 17.08 -15.86 -10.06
CA GLY A 856 16.26 -16.57 -9.06
C GLY A 856 16.08 -18.05 -9.39
N ASP A 857 15.81 -18.38 -10.65
CA ASP A 857 15.74 -19.77 -11.12
C ASP A 857 17.09 -20.47 -10.94
N GLY A 858 18.19 -19.79 -11.25
CA GLY A 858 19.54 -20.31 -11.00
C GLY A 858 19.82 -20.62 -9.53
N LYS A 859 19.32 -19.79 -8.60
CA LYS A 859 19.38 -20.02 -7.15
C LYS A 859 18.55 -21.25 -6.74
N LYS A 860 17.34 -21.39 -7.27
CA LYS A 860 16.49 -22.56 -7.02
C LYS A 860 17.14 -23.86 -7.49
N ILE A 861 17.72 -23.86 -8.69
CA ILE A 861 18.46 -25.01 -9.24
C ILE A 861 19.61 -25.41 -8.29
N ALA A 862 20.39 -24.43 -7.82
CA ALA A 862 21.49 -24.70 -6.90
C ALA A 862 21.02 -25.28 -5.56
N VAL A 863 19.92 -24.74 -5.00
CA VAL A 863 19.29 -25.27 -3.77
C VAL A 863 18.79 -26.70 -3.99
N SER A 864 18.13 -26.99 -5.11
CA SER A 864 17.64 -28.33 -5.44
C SER A 864 18.79 -29.32 -5.55
N ILE A 865 19.84 -29.03 -6.33
CA ILE A 865 21.01 -29.91 -6.47
C ILE A 865 21.67 -30.16 -5.11
N ALA A 866 21.85 -29.12 -4.29
CA ALA A 866 22.43 -29.27 -2.96
C ALA A 866 21.55 -30.13 -2.03
N ALA A 867 20.23 -29.99 -2.11
CA ALA A 867 19.27 -30.79 -1.34
C ALA A 867 19.29 -32.26 -1.77
N LEU A 868 19.33 -32.52 -3.09
CA LEU A 868 19.43 -33.87 -3.66
C LEU A 868 20.70 -34.59 -3.18
N GLU A 869 21.86 -33.92 -3.23
CA GLU A 869 23.10 -34.52 -2.71
C GLU A 869 23.09 -34.73 -1.21
N ALA A 870 22.51 -33.80 -0.46
CA ALA A 870 22.38 -33.93 0.98
C ALA A 870 21.32 -34.96 1.41
N LYS A 871 20.55 -35.53 0.47
CA LYS A 871 19.35 -36.36 0.73
C LYS A 871 18.38 -35.69 1.68
N LYS A 872 18.23 -34.36 1.55
CA LYS A 872 17.33 -33.53 2.35
C LYS A 872 16.17 -33.07 1.50
N THR A 873 15.00 -33.02 2.10
CA THR A 873 13.86 -32.31 1.51
C THR A 873 14.16 -30.81 1.54
N ILE A 874 13.76 -30.09 0.49
CA ILE A 874 13.82 -28.63 0.48
C ILE A 874 12.84 -28.13 1.55
N HIS A 875 13.38 -27.67 2.68
CA HIS A 875 12.58 -27.11 3.76
C HIS A 875 12.18 -25.66 3.44
N GLU A 876 10.99 -25.27 3.89
CA GLU A 876 10.54 -23.88 3.83
C GLU A 876 11.48 -22.96 4.62
N GLU A 877 11.58 -21.69 4.20
CA GLU A 877 12.36 -20.68 4.90
C GLU A 877 11.96 -20.61 6.38
N ASN A 878 12.95 -20.67 7.27
CA ASN A 878 12.70 -20.44 8.68
C ASN A 878 12.30 -18.98 8.91
N ILE A 879 11.03 -18.78 9.27
CA ILE A 879 10.58 -17.53 9.87
C ILE A 879 11.41 -17.33 11.15
N SER A 880 12.03 -16.16 11.27
CA SER A 880 12.83 -15.79 12.43
C SER A 880 12.24 -14.56 13.11
N ASN A 881 12.33 -14.54 14.44
CA ASN A 881 12.02 -13.36 15.22
C ASN A 881 13.17 -12.37 15.12
N ILE A 882 12.88 -11.16 14.65
CA ILE A 882 13.88 -10.09 14.60
C ILE A 882 13.53 -9.06 15.65
N LYS A 883 14.43 -8.85 16.61
CA LYS A 883 14.26 -7.82 17.63
C LYS A 883 14.07 -6.45 16.98
N CYS A 884 13.10 -5.70 17.47
CA CYS A 884 12.80 -4.38 16.97
C CYS A 884 12.51 -3.40 18.10
N ASN A 885 12.85 -2.12 17.89
CA ASN A 885 12.34 -1.04 18.74
C ASN A 885 10.98 -0.60 18.18
N TYR A 886 9.93 -1.27 18.63
CA TYR A 886 8.55 -1.01 18.25
C TYR A 886 8.19 0.49 18.31
N LYS A 887 8.57 1.20 19.37
CA LYS A 887 8.21 2.62 19.55
C LYS A 887 8.85 3.50 18.47
N THR A 888 10.15 3.30 18.21
CA THR A 888 10.88 4.04 17.16
C THR A 888 10.29 3.76 15.78
N LEU A 889 9.93 2.50 15.49
CA LEU A 889 9.29 2.15 14.22
C LEU A 889 7.92 2.80 14.05
N MET A 890 7.11 2.86 15.12
CA MET A 890 5.82 3.55 15.07
C MET A 890 5.97 5.06 14.87
N LYS A 891 6.95 5.70 15.52
CA LYS A 891 7.30 7.11 15.28
C LYS A 891 7.64 7.34 13.82
N LYS A 892 8.49 6.51 13.23
CA LYS A 892 8.86 6.61 11.82
C LYS A 892 7.65 6.46 10.88
N ARG A 893 6.74 5.56 11.20
CA ARG A 893 5.56 5.23 10.38
C ARG A 893 4.40 6.22 10.49
N MET A 894 4.53 7.31 11.25
CA MET A 894 3.53 8.39 11.19
C MET A 894 3.88 9.45 10.13
N PHE A 895 5.04 9.36 9.47
CA PHE A 895 5.53 10.34 8.51
C PHE A 895 5.52 9.83 7.07
N ARG A 896 5.18 10.73 6.15
CA ARG A 896 5.20 10.57 4.68
C ARG A 896 6.34 11.44 4.18
N GLU A 897 7.24 10.89 3.38
CA GLU A 897 8.39 11.60 2.80
C GLU A 897 8.68 11.03 1.42
N PHE A 898 8.73 11.89 0.41
CA PHE A 898 8.98 11.51 -0.99
C PHE A 898 10.38 10.94 -1.21
N ARG A 899 10.52 10.18 -2.30
CA ARG A 899 11.76 9.52 -2.72
C ARG A 899 12.82 10.55 -3.05
N VAL A 900 14.08 10.21 -2.79
CA VAL A 900 15.18 11.03 -3.30
C VAL A 900 15.19 10.94 -4.84
N PRO A 901 15.14 12.07 -5.57
CA PRO A 901 15.11 12.05 -7.02
C PRO A 901 16.30 11.29 -7.62
N VAL A 902 16.03 10.43 -8.60
CA VAL A 902 17.07 9.76 -9.38
C VAL A 902 17.69 10.80 -10.30
N GLN A 903 19.02 10.91 -10.26
CA GLN A 903 19.74 11.84 -11.11
C GLN A 903 20.02 11.18 -12.46
N HIS A 904 19.48 11.75 -13.52
CA HIS A 904 19.75 11.35 -14.90
C HIS A 904 20.62 12.40 -15.60
N LEU A 905 21.42 11.98 -16.57
CA LEU A 905 22.03 12.90 -17.53
C LEU A 905 20.93 13.69 -18.26
N SER A 906 21.18 14.97 -18.50
CA SER A 906 20.32 15.81 -19.36
C SER A 906 20.22 15.21 -20.75
N THR A 907 19.09 15.39 -21.44
CA THR A 907 18.86 14.89 -22.80
C THR A 907 19.98 15.26 -23.78
N ALA A 908 20.49 16.50 -23.73
CA ALA A 908 21.63 16.97 -24.54
C ALA A 908 22.95 16.22 -24.30
N LYS A 909 23.07 15.44 -23.22
CA LYS A 909 24.24 14.59 -22.90
C LYS A 909 23.96 13.11 -23.14
N ARG A 910 22.79 12.76 -23.70
CA ARG A 910 22.38 11.37 -23.97
C ARG A 910 22.71 10.92 -25.40
N GLU A 911 23.44 11.72 -26.17
CA GLU A 911 23.89 11.40 -27.53
C GLU A 911 24.96 10.30 -27.56
N THR A 912 25.67 10.11 -26.44
CA THR A 912 26.67 9.05 -26.28
C THR A 912 26.06 7.80 -25.64
N PHE A 913 26.88 6.74 -25.54
CA PHE A 913 26.55 5.50 -24.83
C PHE A 913 27.01 5.53 -23.35
N ASP A 914 27.22 6.72 -22.78
CA ASP A 914 27.57 6.90 -21.37
C ASP A 914 26.41 6.49 -20.45
N GLU A 915 26.74 6.07 -19.23
CA GLU A 915 25.74 5.64 -18.25
C GLU A 915 24.85 6.82 -17.84
N ILE A 916 23.53 6.71 -18.06
CA ILE A 916 22.59 7.85 -17.94
C ILE A 916 22.21 8.13 -16.49
N VAL A 917 21.99 7.08 -15.71
CA VAL A 917 21.64 7.22 -14.29
C VAL A 917 22.94 7.47 -13.52
N ALA A 918 22.94 8.40 -12.58
CA ALA A 918 24.07 8.66 -11.69
C ALA A 918 23.92 7.92 -10.35
N THR A 919 25.04 7.56 -9.75
CA THR A 919 25.10 6.93 -8.43
C THR A 919 24.73 7.94 -7.35
N LEU A 920 23.94 7.53 -6.37
CA LEU A 920 23.61 8.37 -5.22
C LEU A 920 24.87 8.76 -4.44
N SER A 921 24.91 10.00 -3.94
CA SER A 921 25.90 10.41 -2.94
C SER A 921 25.60 9.76 -1.57
N ASP A 922 26.60 9.69 -0.69
CA ASP A 922 26.45 9.17 0.68
C ASP A 922 25.28 9.81 1.44
N ARG A 923 25.13 11.13 1.33
CA ARG A 923 24.07 11.89 1.99
C ARG A 923 22.69 11.47 1.46
N THR A 924 22.54 11.42 0.13
CA THR A 924 21.27 11.03 -0.51
C THR A 924 20.94 9.56 -0.29
N ALA A 925 21.93 8.67 -0.32
CA ALA A 925 21.73 7.24 -0.07
C ALA A 925 21.31 6.98 1.38
N LYS A 926 21.93 7.65 2.36
CA LYS A 926 21.51 7.58 3.77
C LYS A 926 20.08 8.12 3.96
N LYS A 927 19.76 9.29 3.39
CA LYS A 927 18.40 9.86 3.46
C LYS A 927 17.35 8.93 2.85
N GLU A 928 17.65 8.31 1.72
CA GLU A 928 16.74 7.35 1.08
C GLU A 928 16.62 6.07 1.90
N ALA A 929 17.72 5.57 2.48
CA ALA A 929 17.72 4.41 3.36
C ALA A 929 16.93 4.66 4.67
N GLU A 930 16.99 5.88 5.19
CA GLU A 930 16.20 6.34 6.34
C GLU A 930 14.70 6.27 6.09
N ARG A 931 14.22 6.20 4.84
CA ARG A 931 12.79 6.02 4.54
C ARG A 931 12.31 4.57 4.76
N CYS A 932 13.18 3.56 4.73
CA CYS A 932 12.74 2.15 4.79
C CYS A 932 11.92 1.82 6.06
N LEU A 933 10.69 1.32 5.91
CA LEU A 933 9.80 1.05 7.05
C LEU A 933 10.18 -0.18 7.89
N GLN A 934 11.21 -0.93 7.49
CA GLN A 934 11.72 -2.13 8.16
C GLN A 934 10.63 -3.21 8.37
N CYS A 935 9.83 -3.49 7.33
CA CYS A 935 8.72 -4.44 7.37
C CYS A 935 9.09 -5.88 7.78
N HIS A 936 10.36 -6.26 7.62
CA HIS A 936 10.89 -7.54 8.08
C HIS A 936 10.96 -7.67 9.62
N LYS A 937 11.05 -6.55 10.36
CA LYS A 937 11.12 -6.54 11.83
C LYS A 937 9.77 -6.42 12.50
N PHE A 938 8.84 -5.73 11.84
CA PHE A 938 7.51 -5.41 12.37
C PHE A 938 6.57 -5.05 11.23
N CYS A 939 5.30 -5.50 11.27
CA CYS A 939 4.30 -5.14 10.26
C CYS A 939 3.20 -4.27 10.87
N SER A 940 2.18 -4.85 11.50
CA SER A 940 1.04 -4.14 12.12
C SER A 940 0.41 -3.00 11.30
N THR A 941 0.56 -2.99 9.97
CA THR A 941 -0.10 -1.99 9.11
C THR A 941 -1.61 -2.02 9.33
N CYS A 942 -2.19 -3.23 9.49
CA CYS A 942 -3.61 -3.44 9.78
C CYS A 942 -4.10 -2.74 11.06
N THR A 943 -3.27 -2.56 12.08
CA THR A 943 -3.66 -1.85 13.31
C THR A 943 -3.66 -0.34 13.12
N THR A 944 -2.77 0.17 12.27
CA THR A 944 -2.68 1.61 11.97
C THR A 944 -3.84 2.10 11.12
N VAL A 945 -4.27 1.30 10.14
CA VAL A 945 -5.33 1.66 9.18
C VAL A 945 -6.74 1.29 9.66
N CYS A 946 -6.88 0.63 10.81
CA CYS A 946 -8.18 0.32 11.37
C CYS A 946 -8.78 1.59 12.00
N PRO A 947 -9.82 2.20 11.38
CA PRO A 947 -10.41 3.42 11.94
C PRO A 947 -11.02 3.13 13.31
N ASN A 948 -11.58 1.95 13.49
CA ASN A 948 -12.38 1.62 14.67
C ASN A 948 -11.57 1.16 15.89
N LYS A 949 -10.24 1.01 15.73
CA LYS A 949 -9.35 0.36 16.72
C LYS A 949 -9.76 -1.07 17.10
N ALA A 950 -10.38 -1.78 16.16
CA ALA A 950 -10.72 -3.20 16.32
C ALA A 950 -9.49 -4.12 16.26
N ILE A 951 -8.45 -3.75 15.50
CA ILE A 951 -7.26 -4.59 15.34
C ILE A 951 -6.18 -4.10 16.30
N PHE A 952 -5.67 -5.00 17.14
CA PHE A 952 -4.60 -4.70 18.09
C PHE A 952 -3.39 -5.61 17.90
N THR A 953 -2.21 -5.14 18.33
CA THR A 953 -0.99 -5.93 18.37
C THR A 953 -0.79 -6.46 19.79
N TYR A 954 -0.50 -7.76 19.91
CA TYR A 954 -0.14 -8.38 21.18
C TYR A 954 1.23 -9.07 21.07
N LYS A 955 1.91 -9.19 22.22
CA LYS A 955 3.26 -9.74 22.30
C LYS A 955 3.24 -11.19 22.79
N THR A 956 3.94 -12.05 22.07
CA THR A 956 4.16 -13.47 22.39
C THR A 956 5.65 -13.76 22.61
N GLN A 957 5.96 -14.98 23.02
CA GLN A 957 7.32 -15.52 23.01
C GLN A 957 7.46 -16.52 21.88
N GLU A 958 8.70 -16.75 21.44
CA GLU A 958 8.99 -17.85 20.52
C GLU A 958 8.74 -19.17 21.25
N GLU A 959 7.93 -20.03 20.65
CA GLU A 959 7.55 -21.32 21.24
C GLU A 959 7.57 -22.38 20.14
N SER A 960 8.15 -23.55 20.44
CA SER A 960 8.11 -24.73 19.58
C SER A 960 7.66 -25.90 20.45
N ILE A 961 6.41 -26.31 20.28
CA ILE A 961 5.72 -27.24 21.17
C ILE A 961 5.46 -28.52 20.39
N LYS A 962 5.88 -29.66 20.95
CA LYS A 962 5.45 -30.97 20.47
C LYS A 962 4.04 -31.24 20.98
N LEU A 963 3.12 -31.46 20.06
CA LEU A 963 1.72 -31.69 20.35
C LEU A 963 1.38 -33.16 20.08
N PRO A 964 0.75 -33.86 21.04
CA PRO A 964 0.32 -35.23 20.80
C PRO A 964 -0.89 -35.23 19.86
N VAL A 965 -0.91 -36.17 18.94
CA VAL A 965 -2.11 -36.55 18.18
C VAL A 965 -2.60 -37.87 18.74
N ILE A 966 -3.79 -37.86 19.32
CA ILE A 966 -4.33 -39.03 20.02
C ILE A 966 -5.50 -39.64 19.28
N LYS A 967 -5.62 -40.96 19.37
CA LYS A 967 -6.83 -41.69 19.00
C LYS A 967 -7.59 -42.03 20.27
N ILE A 968 -8.85 -41.64 20.30
CA ILE A 968 -9.75 -41.78 21.45
C ILE A 968 -10.78 -42.87 21.11
N SER A 969 -11.06 -43.71 22.10
CA SER A 969 -12.14 -44.71 22.13
C SER A 969 -12.68 -44.79 23.56
N LEU A 970 -13.91 -45.29 23.75
CA LEU A 970 -14.63 -45.31 25.04
C LEU A 970 -13.75 -45.67 26.25
N ASP A 971 -12.82 -46.61 26.10
CA ASP A 971 -11.99 -47.12 27.21
C ASP A 971 -10.48 -46.97 26.99
N LYS A 972 -10.04 -46.34 25.88
CA LYS A 972 -8.61 -46.27 25.55
C LYS A 972 -8.23 -45.00 24.79
N THR A 973 -7.22 -44.30 25.30
CA THR A 973 -6.51 -43.22 24.60
C THR A 973 -5.14 -43.73 24.15
N THR A 974 -4.82 -43.58 22.87
CA THR A 974 -3.51 -43.99 22.32
C THR A 974 -2.86 -42.83 21.59
N LEU A 975 -1.58 -42.58 21.87
CA LEU A 975 -0.78 -41.65 21.08
C LEU A 975 -0.54 -42.27 19.70
N THR A 976 -0.91 -41.55 18.64
CA THR A 976 -0.75 -42.00 17.26
C THR A 976 0.49 -41.40 16.59
N SER A 977 0.71 -40.11 16.82
CA SER A 977 1.85 -39.36 16.28
C SER A 977 2.08 -38.09 17.11
N GLU A 978 3.18 -37.39 16.83
CA GLU A 978 3.45 -36.04 17.33
C GLU A 978 3.46 -35.06 16.16
N GLU A 979 2.91 -33.87 16.36
CA GLU A 979 3.07 -32.74 15.44
C GLU A 979 3.78 -31.58 16.15
N ILE A 980 4.37 -30.66 15.38
CA ILE A 980 5.08 -29.49 15.94
C ILE A 980 4.24 -28.24 15.70
N PHE A 981 3.85 -27.58 16.79
CA PHE A 981 3.33 -26.21 16.74
C PHE A 981 4.47 -25.22 16.96
N LYS A 982 4.73 -24.37 15.97
CA LYS A 982 5.79 -23.36 16.01
C LYS A 982 5.18 -21.96 15.97
N LEU A 983 5.63 -21.12 16.88
CA LEU A 983 5.37 -19.69 16.93
C LEU A 983 6.71 -18.97 16.88
N ALA A 984 7.02 -18.35 15.74
CA ALA A 984 8.35 -17.83 15.43
C ALA A 984 8.48 -16.32 15.67
N GLN A 985 7.40 -15.55 15.79
CA GLN A 985 7.46 -14.10 15.91
C GLN A 985 6.87 -13.62 17.22
N SER A 986 7.52 -12.65 17.86
CA SER A 986 7.05 -12.09 19.14
C SER A 986 5.89 -11.10 19.01
N TYR A 987 5.56 -10.62 17.81
CA TYR A 987 4.46 -9.67 17.62
C TYR A 987 3.41 -10.29 16.72
N GLN A 988 2.18 -10.33 17.23
CA GLN A 988 1.03 -10.91 16.56
C GLN A 988 -0.12 -9.90 16.56
N THR A 989 -1.16 -10.15 15.77
CA THR A 989 -2.33 -9.26 15.67
C THR A 989 -3.61 -10.05 15.79
N ALA A 990 -4.61 -9.47 16.46
CA ALA A 990 -5.94 -10.04 16.58
C ALA A 990 -7.02 -8.96 16.44
N ILE A 991 -8.26 -9.41 16.29
CA ILE A 991 -9.44 -8.57 16.08
C ILE A 991 -10.31 -8.62 17.34
N PHE A 992 -10.61 -7.46 17.90
CA PHE A 992 -11.70 -7.28 18.85
C PHE A 992 -12.97 -6.97 18.05
N THR A 993 -13.81 -8.00 17.88
CA THR A 993 -14.97 -7.95 16.97
C THR A 993 -16.04 -6.92 17.33
N PRO A 994 -16.29 -6.55 18.61
CA PRO A 994 -17.28 -5.51 18.91
C PRO A 994 -17.01 -4.17 18.22
N PHE A 995 -15.74 -3.89 17.87
CA PHE A 995 -15.36 -2.67 17.16
C PHE A 995 -15.20 -2.88 15.64
N CYS A 996 -15.35 -4.10 15.12
CA CYS A 996 -15.12 -4.40 13.71
C CYS A 996 -16.44 -4.38 12.93
N ASN A 997 -16.53 -3.54 11.90
CA ASN A 997 -17.66 -3.50 10.96
C ASN A 997 -17.27 -4.02 9.56
N GLU A 998 -16.17 -4.77 9.47
CA GLU A 998 -15.67 -5.35 8.22
C GLU A 998 -15.47 -4.34 7.06
N CYS A 999 -15.14 -3.08 7.37
CA CYS A 999 -15.02 -2.02 6.35
C CYS A 999 -14.04 -2.30 5.20
N GLY A 1000 -13.06 -3.19 5.40
CA GLY A 1000 -12.13 -3.63 4.36
C GLY A 1000 -10.80 -2.88 4.30
N THR A 1001 -10.61 -1.77 5.03
CA THR A 1001 -9.37 -0.97 4.96
C THR A 1001 -8.11 -1.80 5.29
N CYS A 1002 -8.20 -2.73 6.25
CA CYS A 1002 -7.08 -3.60 6.59
C CYS A 1002 -6.76 -4.63 5.50
N HIS A 1003 -7.72 -5.00 4.64
CA HIS A 1003 -7.48 -5.84 3.47
C HIS A 1003 -6.66 -5.07 2.42
N THR A 1004 -7.07 -3.84 2.09
CA THR A 1004 -6.41 -2.98 1.09
C THR A 1004 -4.90 -2.86 1.35
N PHE A 1005 -4.51 -2.64 2.60
CA PHE A 1005 -3.11 -2.38 2.96
C PHE A 1005 -2.35 -3.60 3.52
N CYS A 1006 -2.99 -4.77 3.61
CA CYS A 1006 -2.28 -5.98 4.00
C CYS A 1006 -1.37 -6.43 2.84
N PRO A 1007 -0.05 -6.64 3.05
CA PRO A 1007 0.85 -7.05 1.98
C PRO A 1007 0.69 -8.52 1.57
N THR A 1008 -0.13 -9.30 2.27
CA THR A 1008 -0.42 -10.70 1.92
C THR A 1008 -1.64 -10.80 1.03
N SER A 1009 -1.90 -12.00 0.50
CA SER A 1009 -3.10 -12.30 -0.28
C SER A 1009 -4.39 -12.33 0.55
N GLY A 1010 -4.29 -12.35 1.88
CA GLY A 1010 -5.42 -12.41 2.80
C GLY A 1010 -6.04 -11.06 3.22
N SER A 1011 -6.98 -11.15 4.16
CA SER A 1011 -7.81 -10.10 4.74
C SER A 1011 -7.75 -10.17 6.27
N PRO A 1012 -7.05 -9.24 6.96
CA PRO A 1012 -6.88 -9.31 8.41
C PRO A 1012 -8.18 -9.41 9.23
N TYR A 1013 -9.25 -8.73 8.81
CA TYR A 1013 -10.54 -8.79 9.51
C TYR A 1013 -11.23 -10.17 9.46
N LYS A 1014 -10.83 -11.04 8.53
CA LYS A 1014 -11.33 -12.41 8.37
C LYS A 1014 -10.34 -13.47 8.87
N ASP A 1015 -9.06 -13.31 8.55
CA ASP A 1015 -8.06 -14.37 8.71
C ASP A 1015 -7.30 -14.31 10.05
N LYS A 1016 -7.29 -13.16 10.75
CA LYS A 1016 -6.65 -13.05 12.07
C LYS A 1016 -7.60 -13.51 13.18
N PRO A 1017 -7.09 -13.97 14.34
CA PRO A 1017 -7.92 -14.40 15.46
C PRO A 1017 -8.98 -13.36 15.85
N ARG A 1018 -10.25 -13.76 15.90
CA ARG A 1018 -11.39 -12.86 16.18
C ARG A 1018 -11.97 -13.11 17.57
N PHE A 1019 -11.94 -12.09 18.43
CA PHE A 1019 -12.46 -12.12 19.79
C PHE A 1019 -13.86 -11.53 19.87
N TYR A 1020 -14.81 -12.35 20.31
CA TYR A 1020 -16.21 -12.01 20.53
C TYR A 1020 -16.48 -11.74 22.00
N LEU A 1021 -17.34 -10.74 22.25
CA LEU A 1021 -17.83 -10.39 23.58
C LEU A 1021 -19.28 -10.85 23.78
N ASP A 1022 -20.10 -10.75 22.75
CA ASP A 1022 -21.49 -11.19 22.76
C ASP A 1022 -21.61 -12.70 22.45
N LYS A 1023 -22.41 -13.40 23.27
CA LYS A 1023 -22.57 -14.86 23.16
C LYS A 1023 -23.32 -15.26 21.90
N LYS A 1024 -24.36 -14.51 21.52
CA LYS A 1024 -25.17 -14.79 20.32
C LYS A 1024 -24.34 -14.65 19.05
N GLU A 1025 -23.48 -13.64 18.96
CA GLU A 1025 -22.57 -13.48 17.81
C GLU A 1025 -21.53 -14.59 17.72
N PHE A 1026 -20.91 -14.95 18.84
CA PHE A 1026 -19.97 -16.09 18.89
C PHE A 1026 -20.66 -17.41 18.48
N ASP A 1027 -21.89 -17.63 18.96
CA ASP A 1027 -22.64 -18.84 18.64
C ASP A 1027 -23.11 -18.87 17.16
N ALA A 1028 -23.18 -17.72 16.49
CA ALA A 1028 -23.49 -17.64 15.06
C ALA A 1028 -22.29 -17.93 14.13
N GLU A 1029 -21.07 -17.95 14.66
CA GLU A 1029 -19.87 -18.31 13.88
C GLU A 1029 -19.63 -19.81 13.88
N ASN A 1030 -18.92 -20.31 12.85
CA ASN A 1030 -18.49 -21.70 12.76
C ASN A 1030 -16.97 -21.86 12.87
N ASN A 1031 -16.18 -20.84 12.54
CA ASN A 1031 -14.72 -20.94 12.56
C ASN A 1031 -14.08 -19.60 12.92
N ASN A 1032 -12.82 -19.61 13.37
CA ASN A 1032 -12.04 -18.45 13.77
C ASN A 1032 -12.83 -17.51 14.71
N ALA A 1033 -13.46 -18.09 15.73
CA ALA A 1033 -14.19 -17.34 16.75
C ALA A 1033 -13.66 -17.71 18.12
N PHE A 1034 -13.25 -16.71 18.88
CA PHE A 1034 -12.69 -16.85 20.22
C PHE A 1034 -13.47 -15.99 21.20
N MET A 1035 -13.72 -16.49 22.41
CA MET A 1035 -14.36 -15.74 23.47
C MET A 1035 -13.56 -15.90 24.74
N LEU A 1036 -13.11 -14.78 25.31
CA LEU A 1036 -12.42 -14.77 26.59
C LEU A 1036 -13.44 -14.66 27.71
N CYS A 1037 -13.41 -15.58 28.66
CA CYS A 1037 -14.43 -15.70 29.69
C CYS A 1037 -13.81 -15.52 31.08
N LYS A 1038 -14.56 -14.88 31.98
CA LYS A 1038 -14.20 -14.77 33.39
C LYS A 1038 -14.99 -15.82 34.17
N SER A 1039 -14.30 -16.71 34.90
CA SER A 1039 -14.95 -17.69 35.79
C SER A 1039 -14.55 -17.44 37.24
N ARG A 1040 -15.30 -18.02 38.20
CA ARG A 1040 -14.96 -17.94 39.63
C ARG A 1040 -13.55 -18.46 39.95
N ASN A 1041 -13.01 -19.35 39.11
CA ASN A 1041 -11.73 -20.04 39.31
C ASN A 1041 -10.59 -19.52 38.41
N GLY A 1042 -10.81 -18.45 37.63
CA GLY A 1042 -9.76 -17.86 36.80
C GLY A 1042 -10.25 -17.35 35.44
N THR A 1043 -9.37 -17.37 34.45
CA THR A 1043 -9.66 -16.94 33.07
C THR A 1043 -9.69 -18.16 32.16
N SER A 1044 -10.70 -18.26 31.29
CA SER A 1044 -10.82 -19.31 30.27
C SER A 1044 -11.03 -18.70 28.88
N ILE A 1045 -10.92 -19.55 27.86
CA ILE A 1045 -11.20 -19.20 26.48
C ILE A 1045 -12.09 -20.29 25.86
N GLN A 1046 -13.15 -19.88 25.17
CA GLN A 1046 -13.92 -20.73 24.27
C GLN A 1046 -13.53 -20.40 22.83
N ALA A 1047 -13.55 -21.40 21.95
CA ALA A 1047 -13.28 -21.20 20.53
C ALA A 1047 -14.14 -22.11 19.65
N LYS A 1048 -14.48 -21.64 18.45
CA LYS A 1048 -15.10 -22.48 17.41
C LYS A 1048 -14.13 -22.69 16.26
N PHE A 1049 -13.93 -23.97 15.93
CA PHE A 1049 -13.16 -24.42 14.78
C PHE A 1049 -14.02 -25.41 14.00
N ASP A 1050 -14.30 -25.11 12.72
CA ASP A 1050 -15.10 -25.96 11.82
C ASP A 1050 -16.44 -26.45 12.43
N GLY A 1051 -17.11 -25.58 13.17
CA GLY A 1051 -18.39 -25.82 13.85
C GLY A 1051 -18.25 -26.39 15.27
N ILE A 1052 -17.07 -26.92 15.63
CA ILE A 1052 -16.84 -27.61 16.89
C ILE A 1052 -16.44 -26.60 17.99
N LEU A 1053 -17.20 -26.61 19.09
CA LEU A 1053 -16.89 -25.83 20.27
C LEU A 1053 -15.75 -26.48 21.07
N HIS A 1054 -14.73 -25.68 21.34
CA HIS A 1054 -13.61 -26.01 22.20
C HIS A 1054 -13.60 -25.07 23.40
N SER A 1055 -13.24 -25.58 24.57
CA SER A 1055 -13.03 -24.79 25.80
C SER A 1055 -11.65 -25.10 26.38
N LEU A 1056 -10.97 -24.07 26.87
CA LEU A 1056 -9.68 -24.18 27.54
C LEU A 1056 -9.65 -23.29 28.78
N SER A 1057 -9.19 -23.84 29.91
CA SER A 1057 -8.89 -23.09 31.12
C SER A 1057 -7.53 -23.50 31.70
N VAL A 1058 -6.91 -22.59 32.45
CA VAL A 1058 -5.59 -22.81 33.05
C VAL A 1058 -5.71 -22.61 34.56
N ALA A 1059 -5.35 -23.64 35.34
CA ALA A 1059 -5.26 -23.57 36.79
C ALA A 1059 -3.90 -24.12 37.26
N GLY A 1060 -3.06 -23.24 37.83
CA GLY A 1060 -1.70 -23.60 38.24
C GLY A 1060 -0.82 -24.03 37.06
N THR A 1061 -0.41 -25.30 37.06
CA THR A 1061 0.40 -25.95 36.01
C THR A 1061 -0.41 -26.80 35.04
N ASN A 1062 -1.72 -26.94 35.28
CA ASN A 1062 -2.61 -27.79 34.50
C ASN A 1062 -3.43 -26.95 33.51
N ILE A 1063 -3.61 -27.51 32.32
CA ILE A 1063 -4.47 -27.02 31.26
C ILE A 1063 -5.65 -27.99 31.17
N PHE A 1064 -6.87 -27.46 31.28
CA PHE A 1064 -8.09 -28.24 31.13
C PHE A 1064 -8.74 -27.87 29.81
N CYS A 1065 -8.86 -28.85 28.93
CA CYS A 1065 -9.35 -28.75 27.57
C CYS A 1065 -10.63 -29.57 27.45
N SER A 1066 -11.59 -29.09 26.67
CA SER A 1066 -12.85 -29.79 26.44
C SER A 1066 -13.37 -29.50 25.05
N ASN A 1067 -13.88 -30.52 24.37
CA ASN A 1067 -14.70 -30.39 23.17
C ASN A 1067 -15.79 -31.46 23.16
N GLU A 1068 -16.46 -31.65 22.03
CA GLU A 1068 -17.47 -32.71 21.84
C GLU A 1068 -16.89 -34.14 21.90
N THR A 1069 -15.58 -34.28 21.67
CA THR A 1069 -14.90 -35.57 21.61
C THR A 1069 -14.44 -36.04 23.00
N ALA A 1070 -13.86 -35.14 23.81
CA ALA A 1070 -13.27 -35.50 25.09
C ALA A 1070 -13.09 -34.30 26.05
N ASP A 1071 -12.93 -34.63 27.34
CA ASP A 1071 -12.33 -33.76 28.35
C ASP A 1071 -10.89 -34.20 28.62
N ILE A 1072 -9.95 -33.27 28.54
CA ILE A 1072 -8.51 -33.56 28.59
C ILE A 1072 -7.85 -32.65 29.62
N LYS A 1073 -7.09 -33.25 30.53
CA LYS A 1073 -6.18 -32.53 31.43
C LYS A 1073 -4.76 -32.72 30.91
N MET A 1074 -4.07 -31.61 30.71
CA MET A 1074 -2.72 -31.58 30.17
C MET A 1074 -1.78 -30.79 31.09
N SER A 1075 -0.50 -31.12 31.04
CA SER A 1075 0.54 -30.26 31.62
C SER A 1075 0.75 -29.00 30.76
N LYS A 1076 1.47 -28.00 31.29
CA LYS A 1076 1.94 -26.83 30.51
C LYS A 1076 2.79 -27.17 29.28
N ASN A 1077 3.38 -28.38 29.23
CA ASN A 1077 4.16 -28.87 28.09
C ASN A 1077 3.30 -29.69 27.12
N PHE A 1078 1.97 -29.62 27.24
CA PHE A 1078 1.01 -30.35 26.42
C PHE A 1078 1.11 -31.89 26.53
N SER A 1079 1.69 -32.40 27.62
CA SER A 1079 1.62 -33.83 27.95
C SER A 1079 0.23 -34.15 28.52
N ILE A 1080 -0.42 -35.18 28.00
CA ILE A 1080 -1.74 -35.61 28.47
C ILE A 1080 -1.58 -36.30 29.83
N LEU A 1081 -2.32 -35.83 30.81
CA LEU A 1081 -2.36 -36.37 32.17
C LEU A 1081 -3.60 -37.24 32.37
N GLU A 1082 -4.76 -36.76 31.94
CA GLU A 1082 -6.05 -37.46 32.00
C GLU A 1082 -6.83 -37.16 30.71
N CYS A 1083 -7.58 -38.13 30.18
CA CYS A 1083 -8.42 -37.98 29.00
C CYS A 1083 -9.69 -38.81 29.14
N ASN A 1084 -10.84 -38.15 29.19
CA ASN A 1084 -12.17 -38.78 29.30
C ASN A 1084 -12.91 -38.61 27.97
N ALA A 1085 -13.18 -39.72 27.28
CA ALA A 1085 -13.90 -39.72 26.01
C ALA A 1085 -15.40 -39.38 26.22
N LYS A 1086 -15.97 -38.58 25.33
CA LYS A 1086 -17.40 -38.25 25.28
C LYS A 1086 -18.12 -38.90 24.09
N SER A 1087 -17.40 -39.24 23.04
CA SER A 1087 -17.92 -39.94 21.86
C SER A 1087 -17.72 -41.46 21.96
N LYS A 1088 -18.70 -42.23 21.46
CA LYS A 1088 -18.59 -43.70 21.33
C LYS A 1088 -17.73 -44.12 20.13
N ASP A 1089 -17.64 -43.27 19.11
CA ASP A 1089 -16.92 -43.56 17.88
C ASP A 1089 -15.43 -43.23 18.00
N SER A 1090 -14.59 -44.04 17.35
CA SER A 1090 -13.15 -43.79 17.39
C SER A 1090 -12.78 -42.58 16.54
N SER A 1091 -12.17 -41.59 17.18
CA SER A 1091 -11.80 -40.32 16.54
C SER A 1091 -10.34 -39.97 16.82
N THR A 1092 -9.67 -39.39 15.83
CA THR A 1092 -8.33 -38.80 16.00
C THR A 1092 -8.46 -37.34 16.38
N LEU A 1093 -7.76 -36.91 17.43
CA LEU A 1093 -7.78 -35.55 17.95
C LEU A 1093 -6.36 -34.97 17.99
N SER A 1094 -6.17 -33.86 17.27
CA SER A 1094 -4.97 -33.03 17.31
C SER A 1094 -5.08 -31.98 18.42
N MET A 1095 -4.00 -31.75 19.17
CA MET A 1095 -3.95 -30.71 20.21
C MET A 1095 -3.67 -29.30 19.66
N LYS A 1096 -3.57 -29.13 18.33
CA LYS A 1096 -3.23 -27.85 17.68
C LYS A 1096 -4.21 -26.74 18.02
N ASN A 1097 -5.52 -27.02 18.02
CA ASN A 1097 -6.54 -26.02 18.37
C ASN A 1097 -6.38 -25.54 19.82
N PHE A 1098 -6.11 -26.46 20.76
CA PHE A 1098 -5.84 -26.10 22.15
C PHE A 1098 -4.54 -25.31 22.32
N ALA A 1099 -3.51 -25.59 21.53
CA ALA A 1099 -2.28 -24.79 21.52
C ALA A 1099 -2.53 -23.35 21.02
N ILE A 1100 -3.30 -23.18 19.95
CA ILE A 1100 -3.75 -21.86 19.46
C ILE A 1100 -4.48 -21.11 20.58
N MET A 1101 -5.47 -21.75 21.21
CA MET A 1101 -6.26 -21.17 22.31
C MET A 1101 -5.38 -20.78 23.50
N TYR A 1102 -4.42 -21.64 23.88
CA TYR A 1102 -3.49 -21.38 24.98
C TYR A 1102 -2.61 -20.16 24.73
N VAL A 1103 -2.02 -20.05 23.53
CA VAL A 1103 -1.20 -18.89 23.13
C VAL A 1103 -2.01 -17.61 23.19
N LEU A 1104 -3.25 -17.62 22.69
CA LEU A 1104 -4.14 -16.47 22.71
C LEU A 1104 -4.52 -16.05 24.14
N LEU A 1105 -4.99 -17.00 24.96
CA LEU A 1105 -5.39 -16.74 26.36
C LEU A 1105 -4.24 -16.16 27.19
N LYS A 1106 -3.03 -16.72 27.07
CA LYS A 1106 -1.84 -16.31 27.83
C LYS A 1106 -1.37 -14.90 27.45
N ASN A 1107 -1.38 -14.56 26.16
CA ASN A 1107 -0.65 -13.40 25.66
C ASN A 1107 -1.52 -12.17 25.38
N VAL A 1108 -2.78 -12.34 24.99
CA VAL A 1108 -3.69 -11.22 24.70
C VAL A 1108 -3.98 -10.43 25.97
N LYS A 1109 -4.36 -11.11 27.06
CA LYS A 1109 -4.63 -10.49 28.37
C LYS A 1109 -3.43 -9.67 28.89
N LYS A 1110 -2.22 -10.22 28.73
CA LYS A 1110 -0.98 -9.56 29.17
C LYS A 1110 -0.65 -8.31 28.35
N SER A 1111 -1.05 -8.29 27.07
CA SER A 1111 -0.73 -7.21 26.14
C SER A 1111 -1.79 -6.11 26.15
N MET A 1112 -3.05 -6.46 26.39
CA MET A 1112 -4.21 -5.57 26.40
C MET A 1112 -4.89 -5.61 27.78
N PRO A 1113 -4.23 -5.08 28.83
CA PRO A 1113 -4.84 -5.06 30.16
C PRO A 1113 -6.08 -4.17 30.17
N GLY A 1114 -7.10 -4.61 30.90
CA GLY A 1114 -8.40 -3.92 30.97
C GLY A 1114 -9.35 -4.17 29.79
N MET A 1115 -8.92 -4.88 28.73
CA MET A 1115 -9.82 -5.35 27.66
C MET A 1115 -10.96 -6.21 28.27
N PRO A 1116 -12.23 -5.99 27.89
CA PRO A 1116 -13.37 -6.65 28.51
C PRO A 1116 -13.42 -8.15 28.19
N PHE A 1117 -13.99 -8.91 29.14
CA PHE A 1117 -14.24 -10.34 29.04
C PHE A 1117 -15.74 -10.58 28.91
N ALA A 1118 -16.13 -11.65 28.21
CA ALA A 1118 -17.51 -12.09 28.19
C ALA A 1118 -17.92 -12.54 29.60
N GLN A 1119 -19.08 -12.07 30.04
CA GLN A 1119 -19.77 -12.60 31.20
C GLN A 1119 -20.60 -13.78 30.70
N ILE A 1120 -20.27 -14.99 31.15
CA ILE A 1120 -21.00 -16.24 30.82
C ILE A 1120 -21.75 -16.68 32.05
#